data_AF-A0A068Y9L0-F1
#
_entry.id   AF-A0A068Y9L0-F1
#
_cell.length_a   1.000
_cell.length_b   1.000
_cell.length_c   1.000
_cell.angle_alpha   90.00
_cell.angle_beta   90.00
_cell.angle_gamma   90.00
#
_symmetry.space_group_name_H-M   'P 1'
#
loop_
_entity.id
_entity.type
_entity.pdbx_description
1 polymer ?
#
loop_
_entity_poly.entity_id
_entity_poly.type
_entity_poly.pdbx_seq_one_letter_code
_entity_poly.pdbx_strand_id
1 'polypeptide(L)'
;MPLLSFGEVEVTFPHEPYECQKSYMQSVVNALSQRRHAILESPTGTGKTLCLLCASLGWLEYSLAQQQLKRLEQPWDSTSPCGPLNSSNKFDAPLLIFSSRTHAQLNQAVQAFKNTVYSSRRIGVLGSRDQLCSLPEVLNLETNSAKVYQCRLRVSTRTCEYYRNFDASRDKLLDTMKTSKITDIEDLVKFGRENRACAYYLSREVKSDAEILFMPYNYLLDVKIRTLYGIELTNAVVIFDEAHNIEQVCEDAASATLTSAFVASAIEELRVIGEYIFSLTSGGEGDDINGLGGLEGIAQPLGRVNRLDISQPTNDGAAAIGLSSVLTLKGQLLELERLLDGLGDSASTTDTIKPGEYVFELLGQAGITINNHGQIQGLIDQIINASISMDVTKFRRGRGLSHVSEFLQKVFVDNTGGKSSSLLVRQRSASCFRVHVKVEFPSMWNFKEITDVWGRNSISIGDGNSGSGRETKNVCLSYWCLTPGRAMHELLELNVRNIILTSGTLYPITSLQAELGLQSAIVLQNPHVVNSDQIHVAVLPKAPDGGTLNSSFEHRANSAYHRSLGLTLMNLFRVVPGGVLVFFPSYALMKMCLDSWQNSDIYNKFLDSKKIFTEPRDKTQFQQITTSYMEAATNTAGGSVLFSVMRGKASEGLDLADQTSRAVVIVGIAYPPREDPRVKIKMAFLDERRFQVDSIKDLPTGRQWYKLQAWRAVNQAVGRVIRHIHDFGAVFLCDERFASPEARSHLPTWMRSSVCVYDSFGPVLKAASEFFRTAQAKYPTLLKGPMKPSPARRSSTPVGHTAPSRLGLALDGGVLRFPGAAGHIATYVGSLSTSSGVSDFPADYSFEEPLPEGEAESSQTSSQSTKPSTSLLDRIYCNVQQPSLEQTSKRPSSDMSSSKGPNSNDDEAFAARLLKRHQTAKRIKLVKQHLNPETGDSVTTPDYLTAVRTLFSRASMGKENHCFEEFKGALLNYKANGTEAGSSSVERVFAALASLFIPLDAPGLLRDFIVFVRDSDKPKYAELCKGLTGLSVTSGEDTAESSSDAASTSAFTATKEASPPVSCVRCKKSPITDALRAPCGHICCFSCWRIIIEEGNRRCPVCSAFVRRRDLVRLARRKLRLTQ
;
A
#
# COMPACT_ATOMS: atom_id res chain seq x y z
N MET A 1 30.68 -4.13 32.90
CA MET A 1 29.85 -3.26 32.06
C MET A 1 29.99 -1.86 32.62
N PRO A 2 30.52 -0.87 31.88
CA PRO A 2 30.65 0.49 32.39
C PRO A 2 29.29 1.11 32.74
N LEU A 3 29.32 1.96 33.77
CA LEU A 3 28.22 2.79 34.22
C LEU A 3 28.46 4.22 33.71
N LEU A 4 27.44 4.85 33.12
CA LEU A 4 27.54 6.15 32.47
C LEU A 4 26.50 7.10 33.08
N SER A 5 26.95 8.16 33.74
CA SER A 5 26.06 9.16 34.35
C SER A 5 25.74 10.27 33.34
N PHE A 6 24.47 10.41 32.96
CA PHE A 6 23.96 11.43 32.04
C PHE A 6 23.07 12.41 32.81
N GLY A 7 23.70 13.26 33.64
CA GLY A 7 23.01 13.98 34.71
C GLY A 7 22.63 13.02 35.85
N GLU A 8 21.40 13.10 36.35
CA GLU A 8 20.89 12.19 37.40
C GLU A 8 20.57 10.77 36.90
N VAL A 9 20.64 10.51 35.59
CA VAL A 9 20.28 9.22 35.00
C VAL A 9 21.54 8.39 34.76
N GLU A 10 21.66 7.27 35.46
CA GLU A 10 22.71 6.29 35.23
C GLU A 10 22.31 5.26 34.16
N VAL A 11 23.23 4.97 33.24
CA VAL A 11 23.04 4.00 32.15
C VAL A 11 24.18 2.99 32.19
N THR A 12 23.86 1.73 32.48
CA THR A 12 24.81 0.62 32.31
C THR A 12 24.86 0.21 30.85
N PHE A 13 26.04 0.24 30.23
CA PHE A 13 26.27 -0.14 28.83
C PHE A 13 27.13 -1.43 28.77
N PRO A 14 26.85 -2.40 27.88
CA PRO A 14 27.51 -3.72 27.95
C PRO A 14 28.96 -3.74 27.44
N HIS A 15 29.40 -2.68 26.76
CA HIS A 15 30.73 -2.51 26.18
C HIS A 15 31.31 -1.15 26.55
N GLU A 16 32.56 -0.86 26.23
CA GLU A 16 33.09 0.50 26.35
C GLU A 16 32.51 1.38 25.23
N PRO A 17 31.82 2.50 25.54
CA PRO A 17 31.11 3.29 24.55
C PRO A 17 32.02 4.26 23.79
N TYR A 18 31.85 4.33 22.46
CA TYR A 18 32.47 5.37 21.63
C TYR A 18 31.87 6.76 21.94
N GLU A 19 32.59 7.85 21.68
CA GLU A 19 32.08 9.22 21.93
C GLU A 19 30.76 9.53 21.22
N CYS A 20 30.56 9.03 19.99
CA CYS A 20 29.28 9.17 19.30
C CYS A 20 28.15 8.36 19.98
N GLN A 21 28.47 7.26 20.67
CA GLN A 21 27.50 6.51 21.47
C GLN A 21 27.15 7.24 22.76
N LYS A 22 28.14 7.85 23.44
CA LYS A 22 27.91 8.73 24.60
C LYS A 22 26.99 9.91 24.23
N SER A 23 27.31 10.61 23.15
CA SER A 23 26.48 11.72 22.61
C SER A 23 25.06 11.28 22.22
N TYR A 24 24.92 10.09 21.64
CA TYR A 24 23.61 9.49 21.32
C TYR A 24 22.79 9.19 22.58
N MET A 25 23.40 8.53 23.57
CA MET A 25 22.73 8.19 24.84
C MET A 25 22.33 9.44 25.63
N GLN A 26 23.23 10.45 25.73
CA GLN A 26 22.91 11.75 26.33
C GLN A 26 21.73 12.43 25.61
N SER A 27 21.65 12.36 24.28
CA SER A 27 20.56 12.95 23.50
C SER A 27 19.21 12.24 23.73
N VAL A 28 19.23 10.91 23.89
CA VAL A 28 18.05 10.12 24.30
C VAL A 28 17.60 10.49 25.71
N VAL A 29 18.51 10.49 26.69
CA VAL A 29 18.21 10.87 28.08
C VAL A 29 17.66 12.29 28.17
N ASN A 30 18.26 13.25 27.46
CA ASN A 30 17.79 14.64 27.42
C ASN A 30 16.35 14.73 26.88
N ALA A 31 16.02 14.01 25.80
CA ALA A 31 14.68 14.00 25.24
C ALA A 31 13.64 13.47 26.24
N LEU A 32 13.93 12.33 26.88
CA LEU A 32 13.04 11.65 27.82
C LEU A 32 12.81 12.46 29.11
N SER A 33 13.88 13.03 29.67
CA SER A 33 13.83 13.88 30.87
C SER A 33 13.14 15.22 30.61
N GLN A 34 13.42 15.87 29.48
CA GLN A 34 12.77 17.14 29.10
C GLN A 34 11.35 16.98 28.52
N ARG A 35 10.83 15.75 28.37
CA ARG A 35 9.58 15.44 27.63
C ARG A 35 9.53 16.05 26.22
N ARG A 36 10.66 15.99 25.49
CA ARG A 36 10.77 16.46 24.09
C ARG A 36 10.84 15.30 23.12
N HIS A 37 10.34 15.52 21.90
CA HIS A 37 10.59 14.61 20.78
C HIS A 37 12.07 14.66 20.36
N ALA A 38 12.56 13.65 19.63
CA ALA A 38 13.93 13.63 19.13
C ALA A 38 14.02 13.02 17.72
N ILE A 39 14.98 13.49 16.93
CA ILE A 39 15.35 12.93 15.62
C ILE A 39 16.87 12.73 15.61
N LEU A 40 17.28 11.46 15.67
CA LEU A 40 18.66 11.05 15.92
C LEU A 40 19.23 10.30 14.71
N GLU A 41 20.02 10.98 13.89
CA GLU A 41 20.76 10.34 12.79
C GLU A 41 22.12 9.85 13.29
N SER A 42 22.39 8.55 13.13
CA SER A 42 23.70 7.97 13.40
C SER A 42 23.99 6.83 12.42
N PRO A 43 25.18 6.77 11.78
CA PRO A 43 25.47 5.81 10.72
C PRO A 43 25.26 4.32 11.05
N THR A 44 25.44 3.45 10.04
CA THR A 44 25.52 2.01 10.26
C THR A 44 26.77 1.65 11.09
N GLY A 45 26.72 0.53 11.81
CA GLY A 45 27.82 0.08 12.68
C GLY A 45 28.08 0.89 13.96
N THR A 46 27.40 2.00 14.21
CA THR A 46 27.57 2.80 15.45
C THR A 46 26.87 2.22 16.68
N GLY A 47 26.13 1.12 16.56
CA GLY A 47 25.41 0.48 17.66
C GLY A 47 24.09 1.16 18.07
N LYS A 48 23.50 2.03 17.22
CA LYS A 48 22.21 2.72 17.40
C LYS A 48 21.22 2.04 18.36
N THR A 49 20.70 0.88 17.97
CA THR A 49 19.63 0.15 18.66
C THR A 49 20.02 -0.19 20.11
N LEU A 50 21.29 -0.55 20.36
CA LEU A 50 21.78 -0.87 21.70
C LEU A 50 21.92 0.38 22.58
N CYS A 51 22.44 1.48 22.02
CA CYS A 51 22.53 2.78 22.69
C CYS A 51 21.13 3.31 23.05
N LEU A 52 20.19 3.19 22.11
CA LEU A 52 18.79 3.59 22.24
C LEU A 52 18.09 2.80 23.35
N LEU A 53 18.21 1.47 23.34
CA LEU A 53 17.64 0.61 24.38
C LEU A 53 18.26 0.93 25.76
N CYS A 54 19.59 0.97 25.89
CA CYS A 54 20.24 1.20 27.18
C CYS A 54 19.90 2.57 27.78
N ALA A 55 19.92 3.64 26.98
CA ALA A 55 19.57 4.98 27.45
C ALA A 55 18.09 5.12 27.81
N SER A 56 17.18 4.55 27.00
CA SER A 56 15.74 4.55 27.33
C SER A 56 15.43 3.71 28.58
N LEU A 57 16.20 2.64 28.83
CA LEU A 57 15.98 1.75 29.96
C LEU A 57 16.56 2.30 31.26
N GLY A 58 17.80 2.80 31.29
CA GLY A 58 18.34 3.48 32.48
C GLY A 58 17.47 4.66 32.91
N TRP A 59 16.96 5.44 31.94
CA TRP A 59 15.96 6.47 32.20
C TRP A 59 14.64 5.93 32.77
N LEU A 60 14.15 4.78 32.29
CA LEU A 60 12.95 4.14 32.83
C LEU A 60 13.17 3.65 34.26
N GLU A 61 14.33 3.09 34.59
CA GLU A 61 14.67 2.65 35.95
C GLU A 61 14.68 3.84 36.92
N TYR A 62 15.38 4.93 36.54
CA TYR A 62 15.38 6.20 37.29
C TYR A 62 13.96 6.78 37.43
N SER A 63 13.15 6.82 36.35
CA SER A 63 11.80 7.39 36.39
C SER A 63 10.86 6.58 37.30
N LEU A 64 11.03 5.25 37.36
CA LEU A 64 10.25 4.39 38.26
C LEU A 64 10.70 4.56 39.72
N ALA A 65 12.01 4.65 39.98
CA ALA A 65 12.55 4.91 41.32
C ALA A 65 12.08 6.26 41.88
N GLN A 66 12.14 7.32 41.07
CA GLN A 66 11.62 8.65 41.41
C GLN A 66 10.11 8.64 41.70
N GLN A 67 9.33 7.84 40.97
CA GLN A 67 7.89 7.65 41.24
C GLN A 67 7.62 6.81 42.49
N GLN A 68 8.56 5.97 42.93
CA GLN A 68 8.44 5.22 44.17
C GLN A 68 8.81 6.09 45.38
N LEU A 69 9.89 6.87 45.29
CA LEU A 69 10.29 7.84 46.31
C LEU A 69 9.17 8.86 46.58
N LYS A 70 8.62 9.48 45.54
CA LYS A 70 7.51 10.44 45.65
C LYS A 70 6.19 9.87 46.18
N ARG A 71 6.06 8.53 46.27
CA ARG A 71 4.94 7.86 46.95
C ARG A 71 5.23 7.56 48.43
N LEU A 72 6.50 7.45 48.81
CA LEU A 72 6.94 7.35 50.20
C LEU A 72 7.00 8.72 50.90
N GLU A 73 7.18 9.79 50.13
CA GLU A 73 7.21 11.19 50.61
C GLU A 73 5.83 11.82 50.83
N GLN A 74 4.72 11.14 50.45
CA GLN A 74 3.38 11.67 50.69
C GLN A 74 3.00 11.53 52.18
N PRO A 75 2.47 12.60 52.82
CA PRO A 75 1.99 12.51 54.20
C PRO A 75 0.91 11.43 54.37
N TRP A 76 0.95 10.71 55.49
CA TRP A 76 -0.10 9.77 55.87
C TRP A 76 -1.37 10.55 56.27
N ASP A 77 -2.25 10.82 55.30
CA ASP A 77 -3.51 11.50 55.54
C ASP A 77 -4.51 10.54 56.20
N SER A 78 -4.68 10.70 57.51
CA SER A 78 -5.39 9.77 58.40
C SER A 78 -6.91 9.74 58.19
N THR A 79 -7.42 10.49 57.21
CA THR A 79 -8.85 10.79 57.02
C THR A 79 -9.57 9.87 56.03
N SER A 80 -8.84 9.07 55.24
CA SER A 80 -9.41 8.16 54.24
C SER A 80 -9.36 6.69 54.69
N PRO A 81 -10.50 6.01 54.94
CA PRO A 81 -10.51 4.60 55.34
C PRO A 81 -10.09 3.67 54.19
N CYS A 82 -9.53 2.51 54.54
CA CYS A 82 -8.79 1.62 53.64
C CYS A 82 -9.57 1.16 52.38
N GLY A 83 -9.24 1.76 51.23
CA GLY A 83 -9.41 1.09 49.94
C GLY A 83 -8.33 0.00 49.75
N PRO A 84 -8.61 -1.07 48.98
CA PRO A 84 -7.65 -2.14 48.77
C PRO A 84 -6.43 -1.67 47.95
N LEU A 85 -5.22 -2.03 48.41
CA LEU A 85 -3.92 -1.63 47.84
C LEU A 85 -3.64 -2.09 46.39
N ASN A 86 -4.61 -2.74 45.74
CA ASN A 86 -4.42 -3.49 44.48
C ASN A 86 -4.82 -2.74 43.20
N SER A 87 -5.37 -1.52 43.29
CA SER A 87 -5.56 -0.64 42.12
C SER A 87 -4.41 0.35 41.98
N SER A 88 -3.21 -0.16 41.68
CA SER A 88 -2.11 0.71 41.26
C SER A 88 -2.45 1.37 39.92
N ASN A 89 -2.37 2.70 39.86
CA ASN A 89 -2.57 3.44 38.62
C ASN A 89 -1.40 3.14 37.66
N LYS A 90 -1.58 2.14 36.77
CA LYS A 90 -0.65 1.83 35.68
C LYS A 90 -0.35 3.06 34.79
N PHE A 91 -1.24 4.06 34.78
CA PHE A 91 -1.15 5.31 34.02
C PHE A 91 0.02 6.24 34.40
N ASP A 92 0.52 6.19 35.63
CA ASP A 92 1.62 7.08 36.05
C ASP A 92 2.98 6.63 35.49
N ALA A 93 3.20 5.31 35.36
CA ALA A 93 4.43 4.74 34.83
C ALA A 93 4.49 4.88 33.29
N PRO A 94 5.58 5.41 32.71
CA PRO A 94 5.69 5.57 31.27
C PRO A 94 5.95 4.21 30.57
N LEU A 95 5.04 3.79 29.70
CA LEU A 95 5.23 2.60 28.86
C LEU A 95 6.26 2.89 27.74
N LEU A 96 7.29 2.07 27.62
CA LEU A 96 8.27 2.17 26.54
C LEU A 96 7.79 1.35 25.33
N ILE A 97 7.55 1.98 24.18
CA ILE A 97 7.16 1.28 22.94
C ILE A 97 8.31 1.35 21.94
N PHE A 98 8.92 0.20 21.66
CA PHE A 98 9.95 0.05 20.65
C PHE A 98 9.33 -0.43 19.33
N SER A 99 9.46 0.36 18.28
CA SER A 99 8.89 0.05 16.98
C SER A 99 9.92 0.11 15.84
N SER A 100 9.78 -0.80 14.88
CA SER A 100 10.63 -0.86 13.69
C SER A 100 9.85 -1.34 12.47
N ARG A 101 10.44 -1.16 11.28
CA ARG A 101 9.79 -1.41 9.98
C ARG A 101 9.57 -2.91 9.70
N THR A 102 10.40 -3.81 10.23
CA THR A 102 10.28 -5.25 9.99
C THR A 102 10.45 -6.09 11.25
N HIS A 103 9.83 -7.28 11.27
CA HIS A 103 10.00 -8.24 12.37
C HIS A 103 11.43 -8.77 12.51
N ALA A 104 12.23 -8.78 11.43
CA ALA A 104 13.65 -9.16 11.54
C ALA A 104 14.43 -8.14 12.40
N GLN A 105 14.16 -6.85 12.21
CA GLN A 105 14.75 -5.77 13.01
C GLN A 105 14.22 -5.77 14.45
N LEU A 106 12.92 -6.04 14.66
CA LEU A 106 12.37 -6.23 16.01
C LEU A 106 13.04 -7.40 16.75
N ASN A 107 13.19 -8.56 16.10
CA ASN A 107 13.87 -9.71 16.68
C ASN A 107 15.35 -9.37 16.99
N GLN A 108 16.05 -8.65 16.12
CA GLN A 108 17.41 -8.15 16.39
C GLN A 108 17.46 -7.22 17.62
N ALA A 109 16.52 -6.28 17.74
CA ALA A 109 16.42 -5.38 18.90
C ALA A 109 16.12 -6.15 20.20
N VAL A 110 15.27 -7.18 20.14
CA VAL A 110 15.01 -8.06 21.29
C VAL A 110 16.26 -8.87 21.68
N GLN A 111 17.00 -9.47 20.74
CA GLN A 111 18.27 -10.15 21.09
C GLN A 111 19.31 -9.17 21.65
N ALA A 112 19.37 -7.94 21.15
CA ALA A 112 20.22 -6.89 21.73
C ALA A 112 19.82 -6.58 23.18
N PHE A 113 18.52 -6.45 23.47
CA PHE A 113 17.99 -6.31 24.82
C PHE A 113 18.33 -7.50 25.74
N LYS A 114 18.21 -8.75 25.27
CA LYS A 114 18.58 -9.96 26.05
C LYS A 114 20.03 -9.93 26.55
N ASN A 115 20.93 -9.23 25.86
CA ASN A 115 22.35 -9.10 26.18
C ASN A 115 22.70 -7.92 27.12
N THR A 116 21.70 -7.23 27.69
CA THR A 116 21.89 -6.12 28.64
C THR A 116 21.54 -6.51 30.09
N VAL A 117 22.01 -5.72 31.07
CA VAL A 117 21.57 -5.86 32.47
C VAL A 117 20.05 -5.72 32.63
N TYR A 118 19.42 -4.91 31.78
CA TYR A 118 17.98 -4.67 31.75
C TYR A 118 17.16 -5.88 31.28
N SER A 119 17.79 -7.01 30.90
CA SER A 119 17.11 -8.23 30.45
C SER A 119 16.23 -8.92 31.51
N SER A 120 16.12 -8.37 32.72
CA SER A 120 15.15 -8.72 33.76
C SER A 120 13.81 -7.97 33.63
N ARG A 121 13.76 -6.88 32.85
CA ARG A 121 12.55 -6.05 32.64
C ARG A 121 11.46 -6.82 31.91
N ARG A 122 10.20 -6.58 32.28
CA ARG A 122 9.02 -7.22 31.67
C ARG A 122 8.80 -6.69 30.26
N ILE A 123 8.79 -7.57 29.26
CA ILE A 123 8.57 -7.18 27.86
C ILE A 123 7.40 -7.91 27.22
N GLY A 124 6.70 -7.21 26.34
CA GLY A 124 5.68 -7.77 25.45
C GLY A 124 6.12 -7.65 23.99
N VAL A 125 5.71 -8.60 23.16
CA VAL A 125 5.99 -8.56 21.71
C VAL A 125 4.71 -8.86 20.94
N LEU A 126 4.35 -7.98 20.00
CA LEU A 126 3.16 -8.14 19.16
C LEU A 126 3.53 -8.63 17.75
N GLY A 127 2.88 -9.72 17.33
CA GLY A 127 3.10 -10.40 16.06
C GLY A 127 1.81 -10.67 15.29
N SER A 128 1.92 -10.90 13.98
CA SER A 128 0.79 -11.29 13.14
C SER A 128 0.39 -12.75 13.36
N ARG A 129 -0.76 -13.15 12.78
CA ARG A 129 -1.18 -14.56 12.76
C ARG A 129 -0.26 -15.46 11.92
N ASP A 130 0.57 -14.91 11.03
CA ASP A 130 1.59 -15.70 10.32
C ASP A 130 2.68 -16.23 11.26
N GLN A 131 2.92 -15.50 12.36
CA GLN A 131 4.01 -15.75 13.30
C GLN A 131 3.51 -16.49 14.53
N LEU A 132 2.43 -15.98 15.15
CA LEU A 132 1.94 -16.44 16.46
C LEU A 132 0.86 -17.53 16.41
N CYS A 133 0.41 -17.95 15.22
CA CYS A 133 -0.45 -19.12 15.10
C CYS A 133 0.38 -20.41 15.15
N SER A 134 -0.14 -21.48 15.77
CA SER A 134 0.47 -22.82 15.74
C SER A 134 -0.46 -23.88 15.11
N LEU A 135 -1.58 -23.46 14.50
CA LEU A 135 -2.55 -24.35 13.87
C LEU A 135 -2.28 -24.44 12.35
N PRO A 136 -1.81 -25.59 11.81
CA PRO A 136 -1.34 -25.70 10.43
C PRO A 136 -2.39 -25.33 9.38
N GLU A 137 -3.66 -25.68 9.58
CA GLU A 137 -4.73 -25.41 8.62
C GLU A 137 -5.05 -23.91 8.48
N VAL A 138 -4.63 -23.09 9.45
CA VAL A 138 -4.70 -21.62 9.35
C VAL A 138 -3.38 -21.06 8.81
N LEU A 139 -2.22 -21.57 9.29
CA LEU A 139 -0.90 -21.11 8.83
C LEU A 139 -0.69 -21.29 7.31
N ASN A 140 -1.19 -22.39 6.74
CA ASN A 140 -0.98 -22.78 5.35
C ASN A 140 -1.88 -22.03 4.33
N LEU A 141 -2.76 -21.14 4.77
CA LEU A 141 -3.59 -20.32 3.88
C LEU A 141 -2.74 -19.24 3.19
N GLU A 142 -2.97 -19.01 1.89
CA GLU A 142 -2.10 -18.13 1.10
C GLU A 142 -2.18 -16.65 1.49
N THR A 143 -3.36 -16.17 1.93
CA THR A 143 -3.60 -14.73 2.20
C THR A 143 -3.84 -14.44 3.67
N ASN A 144 -3.28 -13.32 4.15
CA ASN A 144 -3.43 -12.88 5.54
C ASN A 144 -4.91 -12.71 5.95
N SER A 145 -5.74 -12.16 5.05
CA SER A 145 -7.18 -12.00 5.29
C SER A 145 -7.90 -13.35 5.50
N ALA A 146 -7.53 -14.39 4.76
CA ALA A 146 -8.05 -15.74 4.99
C ALA A 146 -7.62 -16.31 6.35
N LYS A 147 -6.37 -16.07 6.78
CA LYS A 147 -5.88 -16.45 8.12
C LYS A 147 -6.64 -15.74 9.23
N VAL A 148 -6.89 -14.44 9.09
CA VAL A 148 -7.68 -13.65 10.05
C VAL A 148 -9.11 -14.18 10.13
N TYR A 149 -9.77 -14.41 9.00
CA TYR A 149 -11.14 -14.94 8.95
C TYR A 149 -11.25 -16.34 9.56
N GLN A 150 -10.43 -17.31 9.12
CA GLN A 150 -10.46 -18.67 9.64
C GLN A 150 -10.07 -18.75 11.12
N CYS A 151 -9.13 -17.91 11.57
CA CYS A 151 -8.83 -17.76 13.00
C CYS A 151 -10.02 -17.22 13.80
N ARG A 152 -10.70 -16.17 13.32
CA ARG A 152 -11.90 -15.63 13.99
C ARG A 152 -13.02 -16.66 14.06
N LEU A 153 -13.33 -17.32 12.93
CA LEU A 153 -14.38 -18.34 12.84
C LEU A 153 -14.11 -19.55 13.76
N ARG A 154 -12.87 -20.03 13.84
CA ARG A 154 -12.51 -21.12 14.77
C ARG A 154 -12.46 -20.69 16.25
N VAL A 155 -12.36 -19.40 16.54
CA VAL A 155 -12.46 -18.85 17.90
C VAL A 155 -13.92 -18.71 18.32
N SER A 156 -14.78 -18.10 17.49
CA SER A 156 -16.21 -17.94 17.81
C SER A 156 -16.94 -19.28 17.93
N THR A 157 -16.64 -20.25 17.05
CA THR A 157 -17.15 -21.63 17.16
C THR A 157 -16.46 -22.49 18.21
N ARG A 158 -15.48 -21.96 18.95
CA ARG A 158 -14.62 -22.68 19.92
C ARG A 158 -13.95 -23.96 19.39
N THR A 159 -13.80 -24.09 18.06
CA THR A 159 -13.15 -25.24 17.38
C THR A 159 -11.62 -25.15 17.31
N CYS A 160 -11.01 -24.02 17.70
CA CYS A 160 -9.56 -23.88 17.83
C CYS A 160 -9.06 -24.45 19.17
N GLU A 161 -8.39 -25.61 19.15
CA GLU A 161 -7.85 -26.25 20.36
C GLU A 161 -6.93 -25.33 21.18
N TYR A 162 -5.97 -24.65 20.51
CA TYR A 162 -5.03 -23.74 21.15
C TYR A 162 -5.75 -22.57 21.84
N TYR A 163 -6.83 -22.06 21.25
CA TYR A 163 -7.61 -20.99 21.85
C TYR A 163 -8.40 -21.51 23.05
N ARG A 164 -9.12 -22.62 22.91
CA ARG A 164 -9.91 -23.23 23.99
C ARG A 164 -9.06 -23.57 25.21
N ASN A 165 -7.85 -24.09 25.01
CA ASN A 165 -6.91 -24.41 26.09
C ASN A 165 -6.37 -23.13 26.75
N PHE A 166 -6.12 -22.07 25.98
CA PHE A 166 -5.76 -20.74 26.50
C PHE A 166 -6.92 -20.15 27.33
N ASP A 167 -8.16 -20.18 26.82
CA ASP A 167 -9.39 -19.70 27.48
C ASP A 167 -9.58 -20.41 28.84
N ALA A 168 -9.44 -21.74 28.84
CA ALA A 168 -9.63 -22.59 30.03
C ALA A 168 -8.47 -22.60 31.04
N SER A 169 -7.28 -22.10 30.69
CA SER A 169 -6.10 -22.08 31.59
C SER A 169 -5.46 -20.69 31.70
N ARG A 170 -6.18 -19.63 31.30
CA ARG A 170 -5.67 -18.27 31.06
C ARG A 170 -4.80 -17.76 32.19
N ASP A 171 -5.32 -17.75 33.41
CA ASP A 171 -4.67 -17.06 34.53
C ASP A 171 -3.40 -17.81 34.98
N LYS A 172 -3.45 -19.16 35.01
CA LYS A 172 -2.27 -20.01 35.23
C LYS A 172 -1.20 -19.81 34.17
N LEU A 173 -1.59 -19.67 32.89
CA LEU A 173 -0.64 -19.40 31.80
C LEU A 173 0.00 -18.01 31.95
N LEU A 174 -0.76 -17.00 32.38
CA LEU A 174 -0.25 -15.65 32.63
C LEU A 174 0.72 -15.59 33.82
N ASP A 175 0.44 -16.29 34.91
CA ASP A 175 1.38 -16.34 36.05
C ASP A 175 2.63 -17.18 35.76
N THR A 176 2.50 -18.23 34.95
CA THR A 176 3.66 -18.95 34.39
C THR A 176 4.48 -18.02 33.47
N MET A 177 3.82 -17.21 32.63
CA MET A 177 4.50 -16.21 31.78
C MET A 177 5.27 -15.17 32.62
N LYS A 178 4.67 -14.62 33.69
CA LYS A 178 5.31 -13.63 34.59
C LYS A 178 6.60 -14.14 35.26
N THR A 179 6.70 -15.44 35.49
CA THR A 179 7.88 -16.09 36.10
C THR A 179 8.88 -16.62 35.07
N SER A 180 8.50 -16.70 33.78
CA SER A 180 9.35 -17.15 32.68
C SER A 180 10.19 -16.01 32.09
N LYS A 181 11.40 -16.31 31.58
CA LYS A 181 12.21 -15.35 30.79
C LYS A 181 11.84 -15.37 29.28
N ILE A 182 10.56 -15.49 28.96
CA ILE A 182 10.08 -15.45 27.56
C ILE A 182 10.19 -14.02 27.04
N THR A 183 10.88 -13.85 25.92
CA THR A 183 11.34 -12.53 25.48
C THR A 183 11.12 -12.23 23.99
N ASP A 184 11.07 -13.21 23.10
CA ASP A 184 10.76 -12.99 21.67
C ASP A 184 9.53 -13.79 21.17
N ILE A 185 9.21 -13.62 19.88
CA ILE A 185 8.09 -14.27 19.20
C ILE A 185 8.30 -15.79 19.18
N GLU A 186 9.54 -16.23 18.97
CA GLU A 186 9.95 -17.62 18.85
C GLU A 186 9.83 -18.35 20.20
N ASP A 187 10.29 -17.74 21.30
CA ASP A 187 10.08 -18.18 22.68
C ASP A 187 8.59 -18.31 23.00
N LEU A 188 7.78 -17.30 22.63
CA LEU A 188 6.34 -17.29 22.91
C LEU A 188 5.57 -18.35 22.11
N VAL A 189 5.95 -18.59 20.86
CA VAL A 189 5.40 -19.68 20.02
C VAL A 189 5.82 -21.04 20.55
N LYS A 190 7.07 -21.20 21.00
CA LYS A 190 7.55 -22.42 21.65
C LYS A 190 6.75 -22.72 22.92
N PHE A 191 6.60 -21.76 23.83
CA PHE A 191 5.80 -21.89 25.04
C PHE A 191 4.33 -22.22 24.72
N GLY A 192 3.75 -21.58 23.70
CA GLY A 192 2.40 -21.88 23.23
C GLY A 192 2.24 -23.32 22.72
N ARG A 193 3.26 -23.89 22.07
CA ARG A 193 3.25 -25.31 21.66
C ARG A 193 3.41 -26.26 22.84
N GLU A 194 4.36 -25.97 23.73
CA GLU A 194 4.64 -26.78 24.93
C GLU A 194 3.43 -26.85 25.86
N ASN A 195 2.70 -25.74 26.04
CA ASN A 195 1.48 -25.67 26.86
C ASN A 195 0.18 -25.87 26.06
N ARG A 196 0.26 -26.19 24.75
CA ARG A 196 -0.89 -26.30 23.82
C ARG A 196 -1.86 -25.11 23.86
N ALA A 197 -1.34 -23.89 24.05
CA ALA A 197 -2.08 -22.64 24.21
C ALA A 197 -1.83 -21.65 23.05
N CYS A 198 -2.79 -20.76 22.78
CA CYS A 198 -2.70 -19.84 21.65
C CYS A 198 -1.77 -18.65 21.90
N ALA A 199 -0.51 -18.75 21.46
CA ALA A 199 0.49 -17.68 21.53
C ALA A 199 -0.01 -16.32 20.98
N TYR A 200 -0.88 -16.31 19.96
CA TYR A 200 -1.48 -15.08 19.41
C TYR A 200 -2.46 -14.38 20.36
N TYR A 201 -3.19 -15.11 21.22
CA TYR A 201 -4.04 -14.47 22.24
C TYR A 201 -3.24 -14.20 23.51
N LEU A 202 -2.29 -15.07 23.87
CA LEU A 202 -1.39 -14.88 25.00
C LEU A 202 -0.57 -13.57 24.88
N SER A 203 -0.07 -13.23 23.69
CA SER A 203 0.62 -11.94 23.46
C SER A 203 -0.27 -10.72 23.71
N ARG A 204 -1.58 -10.83 23.46
CA ARG A 204 -2.56 -9.74 23.61
C ARG A 204 -2.90 -9.47 25.07
N GLU A 205 -2.83 -10.47 25.94
CA GLU A 205 -3.00 -10.27 27.39
C GLU A 205 -1.69 -9.81 28.03
N VAL A 206 -0.56 -10.47 27.72
CA VAL A 206 0.76 -10.19 28.31
C VAL A 206 1.25 -8.76 28.02
N LYS A 207 0.82 -8.12 26.91
CA LYS A 207 1.08 -6.70 26.63
C LYS A 207 0.70 -5.76 27.79
N SER A 208 -0.29 -6.14 28.61
CA SER A 208 -0.83 -5.29 29.67
C SER A 208 0.04 -5.23 30.92
N ASP A 209 0.95 -6.19 31.08
CA ASP A 209 1.94 -6.27 32.16
C ASP A 209 3.37 -5.99 31.67
N ALA A 210 3.54 -5.45 30.45
CA ALA A 210 4.83 -5.10 29.88
C ALA A 210 5.28 -3.69 30.30
N GLU A 211 6.59 -3.53 30.56
CA GLU A 211 7.27 -2.24 30.69
C GLU A 211 7.86 -1.78 29.35
N ILE A 212 8.24 -2.74 28.49
CA ILE A 212 8.64 -2.50 27.09
C ILE A 212 7.73 -3.28 26.14
N LEU A 213 7.21 -2.64 25.10
CA LEU A 213 6.37 -3.28 24.08
C LEU A 213 7.01 -3.16 22.69
N PHE A 214 7.42 -4.31 22.13
CA PHE A 214 7.98 -4.41 20.78
C PHE A 214 6.87 -4.67 19.76
N MET A 215 6.70 -3.77 18.77
CA MET A 215 5.66 -3.89 17.74
C MET A 215 6.05 -3.26 16.40
N PRO A 216 5.55 -3.72 15.24
CA PRO A 216 5.79 -3.03 13.95
C PRO A 216 5.06 -1.69 13.82
N TYR A 217 5.58 -0.78 12.98
CA TYR A 217 5.06 0.58 12.79
C TYR A 217 3.53 0.69 12.60
N ASN A 218 2.91 -0.25 11.90
CA ASN A 218 1.47 -0.20 11.60
C ASN A 218 0.58 -0.46 12.83
N TYR A 219 1.10 -1.02 13.92
CA TYR A 219 0.36 -1.16 15.18
C TYR A 219 0.24 0.17 15.94
N LEU A 220 1.14 1.12 15.67
CA LEU A 220 1.07 2.49 16.15
C LEU A 220 0.25 3.38 15.21
N LEU A 221 0.59 3.36 13.91
CA LEU A 221 0.09 4.35 12.95
C LEU A 221 -1.32 4.05 12.42
N ASP A 222 -1.74 2.78 12.33
CA ASP A 222 -3.11 2.47 11.93
C ASP A 222 -4.05 2.40 13.13
N VAL A 223 -4.93 3.40 13.26
CA VAL A 223 -5.99 3.49 14.27
C VAL A 223 -6.78 2.19 14.41
N LYS A 224 -7.08 1.52 13.29
CA LYS A 224 -7.87 0.27 13.25
C LYS A 224 -7.16 -0.88 13.95
N ILE A 225 -5.84 -0.99 13.77
CA ILE A 225 -5.00 -1.98 14.46
C ILE A 225 -4.79 -1.57 15.92
N ARG A 226 -4.45 -0.30 16.18
CA ARG A 226 -4.22 0.26 17.52
C ARG A 226 -5.40 -0.02 18.46
N THR A 227 -6.63 0.21 18.00
CA THR A 227 -7.87 -0.10 18.74
C THR A 227 -8.12 -1.61 18.88
N LEU A 228 -7.91 -2.41 17.82
CA LEU A 228 -8.12 -3.88 17.86
C LEU A 228 -7.19 -4.62 18.85
N TYR A 229 -6.02 -4.05 19.11
CA TYR A 229 -5.07 -4.56 20.12
C TYR A 229 -5.14 -3.79 21.46
N GLY A 230 -6.02 -2.80 21.60
CA GLY A 230 -6.14 -1.99 22.82
C GLY A 230 -4.80 -1.39 23.25
N ILE A 231 -4.10 -0.73 22.31
CA ILE A 231 -2.80 -0.11 22.56
C ILE A 231 -3.05 1.34 23.01
N GLU A 232 -2.92 1.57 24.30
CA GLU A 232 -3.00 2.90 24.92
C GLU A 232 -1.64 3.61 24.80
N LEU A 233 -1.65 4.90 24.46
CA LEU A 233 -0.44 5.69 24.17
C LEU A 233 -0.22 6.86 25.14
N THR A 234 -1.16 7.10 26.06
CA THR A 234 -1.07 8.14 27.10
C THR A 234 0.19 7.95 27.94
N ASN A 235 1.02 8.99 28.08
CA ASN A 235 2.30 8.97 28.81
C ASN A 235 3.34 7.95 28.27
N ALA A 236 3.08 7.32 27.11
CA ALA A 236 4.01 6.37 26.50
C ALA A 236 5.20 7.08 25.81
N VAL A 237 6.35 6.41 25.81
CA VAL A 237 7.55 6.79 25.05
C VAL A 237 7.57 5.97 23.76
N VAL A 238 7.35 6.62 22.62
CA VAL A 238 7.26 5.95 21.31
C VAL A 238 8.59 6.09 20.55
N ILE A 239 9.19 4.96 20.20
CA ILE A 239 10.46 4.88 19.47
C ILE A 239 10.23 4.26 18.10
N PHE A 240 10.73 4.92 17.04
CA PHE A 240 10.77 4.40 15.67
C PHE A 240 12.24 4.19 15.24
N ASP A 241 12.72 2.94 15.23
CA ASP A 241 14.06 2.55 14.79
C ASP A 241 14.07 2.08 13.31
N GLU A 242 15.05 2.56 12.56
CA GLU A 242 15.13 2.58 11.09
C GLU A 242 13.98 3.34 10.41
N ALA A 243 13.76 4.58 10.87
CA ALA A 243 12.73 5.53 10.43
C ALA A 243 12.96 6.18 9.04
N HIS A 244 13.90 5.70 8.21
CA HIS A 244 14.22 6.30 6.89
C HIS A 244 13.09 6.25 5.84
N ASN A 245 11.95 5.61 6.15
CA ASN A 245 10.73 5.66 5.34
C ASN A 245 9.49 6.14 6.12
N ILE A 246 9.66 6.73 7.30
CA ILE A 246 8.53 7.08 8.18
C ILE A 246 7.49 7.99 7.49
N GLU A 247 7.96 8.91 6.63
CA GLU A 247 7.11 9.75 5.77
C GLU A 247 6.09 8.90 4.96
N GLN A 248 6.59 7.97 4.15
CA GLN A 248 5.78 7.12 3.29
C GLN A 248 4.80 6.27 4.10
N VAL A 249 5.25 5.71 5.22
CA VAL A 249 4.41 4.87 6.10
C VAL A 249 3.31 5.70 6.77
N CYS A 250 3.57 6.96 7.14
CA CYS A 250 2.56 7.87 7.67
C CYS A 250 1.53 8.29 6.61
N GLU A 251 1.98 8.62 5.39
CA GLU A 251 1.07 8.90 4.28
C GLU A 251 0.19 7.69 3.93
N ASP A 252 0.77 6.49 3.88
CA ASP A 252 0.05 5.26 3.53
C ASP A 252 -0.91 4.82 4.65
N ALA A 253 -0.56 5.00 5.92
CA ALA A 253 -1.45 4.72 7.04
C ALA A 253 -2.68 5.63 7.10
N ALA A 254 -2.58 6.85 6.57
CA ALA A 254 -3.70 7.81 6.46
C ALA A 254 -4.46 7.72 5.12
N SER A 255 -3.89 7.07 4.09
CA SER A 255 -4.50 6.96 2.77
C SER A 255 -5.57 5.85 2.69
N ALA A 256 -6.47 5.96 1.71
CA ALA A 256 -7.45 4.92 1.40
C ALA A 256 -7.76 4.81 -0.10
N THR A 257 -8.25 3.65 -0.53
CA THR A 257 -8.65 3.41 -1.92
C THR A 257 -9.92 2.55 -1.97
N LEU A 258 -10.89 2.98 -2.77
CA LEU A 258 -12.13 2.27 -3.06
C LEU A 258 -12.24 2.03 -4.57
N THR A 259 -12.76 0.88 -4.97
CA THR A 259 -13.00 0.56 -6.39
C THR A 259 -14.46 0.20 -6.62
N SER A 260 -15.01 0.48 -7.81
CA SER A 260 -16.38 0.08 -8.12
C SER A 260 -16.58 -1.44 -7.96
N ALA A 261 -15.57 -2.25 -8.27
CA ALA A 261 -15.58 -3.70 -7.98
C ALA A 261 -15.77 -4.07 -6.49
N PHE A 262 -15.26 -3.29 -5.54
CA PHE A 262 -15.52 -3.53 -4.10
C PHE A 262 -16.89 -3.00 -3.65
N VAL A 263 -17.40 -1.92 -4.26
CA VAL A 263 -18.76 -1.45 -4.00
C VAL A 263 -19.79 -2.46 -4.53
N ALA A 264 -19.60 -2.99 -5.73
CA ALA A 264 -20.40 -4.08 -6.30
C ALA A 264 -20.42 -5.33 -5.39
N SER A 265 -19.26 -5.72 -4.85
CA SER A 265 -19.15 -6.81 -3.85
C SER A 265 -19.98 -6.51 -2.60
N ALA A 266 -19.90 -5.28 -2.08
CA ALA A 266 -20.69 -4.87 -0.92
C ALA A 266 -22.20 -4.85 -1.19
N ILE A 267 -22.63 -4.47 -2.39
CA ILE A 267 -24.04 -4.46 -2.80
C ILE A 267 -24.62 -5.88 -2.88
N GLU A 268 -23.88 -6.86 -3.41
CA GLU A 268 -24.32 -8.27 -3.43
C GLU A 268 -24.21 -8.93 -2.05
N GLU A 269 -23.20 -8.59 -1.25
CA GLU A 269 -23.12 -8.96 0.17
C GLU A 269 -24.41 -8.53 0.91
N LEU A 270 -24.80 -7.25 0.81
CA LEU A 270 -26.05 -6.74 1.38
C LEU A 270 -27.31 -7.36 0.74
N ARG A 271 -27.28 -7.76 -0.53
CA ARG A 271 -28.39 -8.46 -1.19
C ARG A 271 -28.63 -9.82 -0.53
N VAL A 272 -27.60 -10.62 -0.34
CA VAL A 272 -27.69 -11.95 0.29
C VAL A 272 -28.12 -11.86 1.77
N ILE A 273 -27.62 -10.87 2.51
CA ILE A 273 -28.04 -10.62 3.90
C ILE A 273 -29.52 -10.21 3.96
N GLY A 274 -29.95 -9.29 3.08
CA GLY A 274 -31.35 -8.86 3.01
C GLY A 274 -32.31 -10.00 2.65
N GLU A 275 -31.94 -10.88 1.72
CA GLU A 275 -32.71 -12.09 1.40
C GLU A 275 -32.84 -13.03 2.61
N TYR A 276 -31.77 -13.22 3.39
CA TYR A 276 -31.79 -14.06 4.58
C TYR A 276 -32.64 -13.47 5.71
N ILE A 277 -32.45 -12.18 6.05
CA ILE A 277 -33.24 -11.50 7.09
C ILE A 277 -34.73 -11.50 6.71
N PHE A 278 -35.05 -11.22 5.44
CA PHE A 278 -36.42 -11.32 4.94
C PHE A 278 -37.01 -12.72 5.13
N SER A 279 -36.26 -13.78 4.79
CA SER A 279 -36.72 -15.16 4.98
C SER A 279 -36.99 -15.55 6.45
N LEU A 280 -36.23 -14.97 7.40
CA LEU A 280 -36.53 -15.13 8.83
C LEU A 280 -37.82 -14.39 9.22
N THR A 281 -38.02 -13.16 8.76
CA THR A 281 -39.23 -12.39 9.08
C THR A 281 -40.50 -12.98 8.46
N SER A 282 -40.43 -13.57 7.27
CA SER A 282 -41.59 -14.21 6.62
C SER A 282 -41.90 -15.62 7.15
N GLY A 283 -41.01 -16.23 7.94
CA GLY A 283 -41.22 -17.54 8.56
C GLY A 283 -41.98 -17.50 9.89
N GLY A 284 -42.36 -16.31 10.38
CA GLY A 284 -42.94 -16.13 11.72
C GLY A 284 -44.48 -16.10 11.80
N GLU A 285 -45.20 -16.08 10.68
CA GLU A 285 -46.66 -15.87 10.63
C GLU A 285 -47.43 -17.07 10.02
N GLY A 286 -47.00 -18.31 10.26
CA GLY A 286 -47.55 -19.45 9.52
C GLY A 286 -47.32 -20.87 10.08
N ASP A 287 -47.58 -21.09 11.37
CA ASP A 287 -48.36 -22.25 11.87
C ASP A 287 -48.31 -22.32 13.42
N ASP A 288 -49.46 -22.04 14.08
CA ASP A 288 -49.98 -22.77 15.26
C ASP A 288 -51.19 -22.02 15.86
N ILE A 289 -52.37 -22.17 15.24
CA ILE A 289 -53.65 -21.84 15.91
C ILE A 289 -54.23 -23.13 16.49
N ASN A 290 -53.90 -23.44 17.75
CA ASN A 290 -54.76 -24.09 18.76
C ASN A 290 -53.98 -24.46 20.04
N GLY A 291 -53.93 -23.56 21.04
CA GLY A 291 -53.26 -23.84 22.32
C GLY A 291 -53.51 -22.79 23.40
N LEU A 292 -54.43 -23.10 24.32
CA LEU A 292 -54.82 -22.32 25.52
C LEU A 292 -53.81 -21.31 26.10
N GLY A 293 -54.15 -20.01 25.98
CA GLY A 293 -54.48 -19.15 27.12
C GLY A 293 -53.37 -18.52 27.99
N GLY A 294 -53.39 -17.18 28.06
CA GLY A 294 -53.10 -16.46 29.31
C GLY A 294 -52.25 -15.20 29.23
N LEU A 295 -52.72 -14.15 29.92
CA LEU A 295 -51.98 -12.99 30.45
C LEU A 295 -51.35 -12.00 29.45
N GLU A 296 -52.06 -10.87 29.28
CA GLU A 296 -51.48 -9.58 28.92
C GLU A 296 -50.46 -9.13 29.99
N GLY A 297 -49.36 -8.46 29.60
CA GLY A 297 -48.41 -7.95 30.59
C GLY A 297 -47.25 -7.10 30.07
N ILE A 298 -47.27 -5.81 30.40
CA ILE A 298 -46.11 -4.89 30.48
C ILE A 298 -45.34 -4.65 29.17
N ALA A 299 -45.75 -3.60 28.45
CA ALA A 299 -44.81 -2.78 27.68
C ALA A 299 -44.33 -1.60 28.55
N GLN A 300 -43.02 -1.47 28.80
CA GLN A 300 -42.39 -0.20 29.21
C GLN A 300 -40.90 -0.16 28.83
N PRO A 301 -40.34 1.01 28.45
CA PRO A 301 -38.96 1.10 27.97
C PRO A 301 -37.98 1.54 29.07
N LEU A 302 -36.85 0.85 29.20
CA LEU A 302 -35.71 1.31 30.01
C LEU A 302 -34.39 1.11 29.27
N GLY A 303 -33.77 2.22 28.86
CA GLY A 303 -32.42 2.22 28.33
C GLY A 303 -31.38 2.31 29.45
N ARG A 304 -30.36 1.45 29.40
CA ARG A 304 -29.05 1.73 30.01
C ARG A 304 -27.94 1.14 29.16
N VAL A 305 -27.08 2.00 28.64
CA VAL A 305 -25.84 1.57 27.98
C VAL A 305 -24.97 0.88 29.00
N ASN A 306 -24.56 -0.35 28.74
CA ASN A 306 -23.46 -1.00 29.44
C ASN A 306 -22.68 -1.89 28.48
N ARG A 307 -21.42 -2.19 28.82
CA ARG A 307 -20.47 -2.87 27.94
C ARG A 307 -21.00 -4.24 27.46
N LEU A 308 -21.01 -4.45 26.15
CA LEU A 308 -21.24 -5.77 25.55
C LEU A 308 -20.07 -6.71 25.90
N ASP A 309 -20.39 -7.81 26.58
CA ASP A 309 -19.51 -8.95 26.73
C ASP A 309 -19.41 -9.68 25.37
N ILE A 310 -18.19 -10.06 24.97
CA ILE A 310 -17.88 -10.64 23.64
C ILE A 310 -17.91 -12.19 23.69
N SER A 311 -18.21 -12.80 24.84
CA SER A 311 -18.08 -14.24 25.08
C SER A 311 -19.25 -15.13 24.67
N GLN A 312 -20.40 -14.57 24.25
CA GLN A 312 -21.60 -15.33 23.87
C GLN A 312 -22.28 -14.84 22.58
N PRO A 313 -22.47 -15.70 21.57
CA PRO A 313 -23.37 -15.43 20.45
C PRO A 313 -24.76 -16.04 20.71
N THR A 314 -25.77 -15.20 20.92
CA THR A 314 -27.18 -15.63 20.81
C THR A 314 -27.69 -15.41 19.38
N ASN A 315 -28.69 -16.18 18.95
CA ASN A 315 -29.22 -16.09 17.58
C ASN A 315 -29.94 -14.76 17.27
N ASP A 316 -30.28 -13.99 18.30
CA ASP A 316 -31.05 -12.73 18.20
C ASP A 316 -30.32 -11.64 17.41
N GLY A 317 -28.98 -11.73 17.31
CA GLY A 317 -28.14 -10.74 16.63
C GLY A 317 -28.46 -10.53 15.15
N ALA A 318 -29.08 -11.50 14.47
CA ALA A 318 -29.56 -11.36 13.09
C ALA A 318 -30.92 -10.64 13.01
N ALA A 319 -31.81 -10.86 13.98
CA ALA A 319 -33.12 -10.20 14.06
C ALA A 319 -33.01 -8.73 14.52
N ALA A 320 -31.98 -8.41 15.31
CA ALA A 320 -31.67 -7.04 15.71
C ALA A 320 -31.21 -6.12 14.55
N ILE A 321 -30.78 -6.68 13.41
CA ILE A 321 -30.39 -5.92 12.22
C ILE A 321 -31.65 -5.65 11.37
N GLY A 322 -32.24 -4.47 11.58
CA GLY A 322 -33.46 -4.07 10.87
C GLY A 322 -33.30 -4.10 9.34
N LEU A 323 -34.19 -4.85 8.67
CA LEU A 323 -34.18 -5.00 7.20
C LEU A 323 -34.23 -3.65 6.46
N SER A 324 -34.96 -2.68 7.00
CA SER A 324 -35.00 -1.30 6.49
C SER A 324 -33.60 -0.67 6.44
N SER A 325 -32.80 -0.78 7.50
CA SER A 325 -31.44 -0.25 7.57
C SER A 325 -30.52 -0.91 6.53
N VAL A 326 -30.63 -2.24 6.32
CA VAL A 326 -29.87 -2.98 5.30
C VAL A 326 -30.23 -2.48 3.89
N LEU A 327 -31.53 -2.25 3.62
CA LEU A 327 -32.01 -1.74 2.34
C LEU A 327 -31.60 -0.28 2.11
N THR A 328 -31.64 0.59 3.12
CA THR A 328 -31.13 1.97 3.05
C THR A 328 -29.64 1.98 2.71
N LEU A 329 -28.82 1.22 3.44
CA LEU A 329 -27.38 1.12 3.17
C LEU A 329 -27.10 0.60 1.75
N LYS A 330 -27.83 -0.41 1.30
CA LYS A 330 -27.72 -0.93 -0.07
C LYS A 330 -28.08 0.13 -1.12
N GLY A 331 -29.09 0.95 -0.86
CA GLY A 331 -29.47 2.10 -1.70
C GLY A 331 -28.37 3.16 -1.79
N GLN A 332 -27.73 3.49 -0.65
CA GLN A 332 -26.59 4.41 -0.61
C GLN A 332 -25.40 3.87 -1.41
N LEU A 333 -25.08 2.58 -1.30
CA LEU A 333 -23.97 1.97 -2.06
C LEU A 333 -24.28 1.87 -3.57
N LEU A 334 -25.53 1.61 -3.96
CA LEU A 334 -25.96 1.64 -5.37
C LEU A 334 -25.82 3.05 -5.99
N GLU A 335 -26.13 4.10 -5.24
CA GLU A 335 -25.92 5.48 -5.72
C GLU A 335 -24.42 5.84 -5.76
N LEU A 336 -23.62 5.37 -4.80
CA LEU A 336 -22.16 5.51 -4.84
C LEU A 336 -21.52 4.79 -6.05
N GLU A 337 -21.99 3.59 -6.38
CA GLU A 337 -21.59 2.86 -7.60
C GLU A 337 -21.95 3.66 -8.86
N ARG A 338 -23.19 4.17 -8.94
CA ARG A 338 -23.66 5.02 -10.05
C ARG A 338 -22.83 6.30 -10.21
N LEU A 339 -22.40 6.91 -9.11
CA LEU A 339 -21.55 8.10 -9.10
C LEU A 339 -20.12 7.79 -9.54
N LEU A 340 -19.53 6.69 -9.04
CA LEU A 340 -18.20 6.22 -9.47
C LEU A 340 -18.16 5.91 -10.97
N ASP A 341 -19.14 5.18 -11.50
CA ASP A 341 -19.24 4.88 -12.93
C ASP A 341 -19.38 6.16 -13.78
N GLY A 342 -20.13 7.16 -13.28
CA GLY A 342 -20.27 8.46 -13.92
C GLY A 342 -18.95 9.23 -14.05
N LEU A 343 -18.02 9.07 -13.11
CA LEU A 343 -16.65 9.62 -13.21
C LEU A 343 -15.80 8.90 -14.27
N GLY A 344 -16.20 7.70 -14.69
CA GLY A 344 -15.56 6.94 -15.75
C GLY A 344 -16.09 7.20 -17.16
N ASP A 345 -17.13 8.03 -17.32
CA ASP A 345 -17.76 8.36 -18.61
C ASP A 345 -17.28 9.70 -19.23
N SER A 346 -16.39 10.45 -18.56
CA SER A 346 -15.66 11.54 -19.22
C SER A 346 -14.73 10.97 -20.31
N ALA A 347 -14.81 11.51 -21.53
CA ALA A 347 -14.21 10.89 -22.73
C ALA A 347 -12.67 10.92 -22.81
N SER A 348 -11.99 11.35 -21.76
CA SER A 348 -10.52 11.42 -21.67
C SER A 348 -9.96 10.23 -20.89
N THR A 349 -9.06 9.47 -21.51
CA THR A 349 -8.30 8.35 -20.88
C THR A 349 -7.22 8.83 -19.88
N THR A 350 -7.43 9.98 -19.26
CA THR A 350 -6.49 10.66 -18.36
C THR A 350 -6.96 10.60 -16.92
N ASP A 351 -6.10 10.10 -16.04
CA ASP A 351 -6.20 10.20 -14.59
C ASP A 351 -6.70 11.59 -14.14
N THR A 352 -7.80 11.63 -13.39
CA THR A 352 -8.40 12.88 -12.92
C THR A 352 -8.00 13.14 -11.48
N ILE A 353 -7.60 14.37 -11.18
CA ILE A 353 -7.16 14.81 -9.85
C ILE A 353 -8.17 15.84 -9.31
N LYS A 354 -8.55 15.71 -8.04
CA LYS A 354 -9.49 16.60 -7.33
C LYS A 354 -8.93 16.98 -5.94
N PRO A 355 -9.36 18.11 -5.35
CA PRO A 355 -9.05 18.45 -3.95
C PRO A 355 -9.49 17.35 -2.98
N GLY A 356 -8.85 17.26 -1.81
CA GLY A 356 -9.20 16.25 -0.79
C GLY A 356 -10.67 16.28 -0.39
N GLU A 357 -11.25 17.47 -0.22
CA GLU A 357 -12.64 17.66 0.22
C GLU A 357 -13.71 17.11 -0.75
N TYR A 358 -13.36 16.87 -2.01
CA TYR A 358 -14.26 16.31 -3.02
C TYR A 358 -14.85 14.95 -2.60
N VAL A 359 -14.13 14.17 -1.77
CA VAL A 359 -14.64 12.90 -1.24
C VAL A 359 -15.92 13.07 -0.41
N PHE A 360 -16.07 14.21 0.31
CA PHE A 360 -17.27 14.49 1.10
C PHE A 360 -18.44 15.03 0.26
N GLU A 361 -18.18 15.54 -0.95
CA GLU A 361 -19.20 15.88 -1.92
C GLU A 361 -19.75 14.59 -2.54
N LEU A 362 -18.86 13.74 -3.06
CA LEU A 362 -19.18 12.46 -3.69
C LEU A 362 -19.95 11.50 -2.75
N LEU A 363 -19.45 11.32 -1.52
CA LEU A 363 -20.14 10.52 -0.50
C LEU A 363 -21.46 11.18 -0.07
N GLY A 364 -21.50 12.51 0.02
CA GLY A 364 -22.71 13.26 0.37
C GLY A 364 -23.84 13.08 -0.65
N GLN A 365 -23.51 13.03 -1.95
CA GLN A 365 -24.47 12.72 -3.02
C GLN A 365 -25.02 11.29 -2.91
N ALA A 366 -24.22 10.33 -2.43
CA ALA A 366 -24.67 8.97 -2.08
C ALA A 366 -25.40 8.88 -0.72
N GLY A 367 -25.68 10.02 -0.05
CA GLY A 367 -26.33 10.07 1.26
C GLY A 367 -25.42 9.70 2.45
N ILE A 368 -24.11 9.58 2.24
CA ILE A 368 -23.10 9.26 3.26
C ILE A 368 -22.41 10.56 3.69
N THR A 369 -22.68 11.01 4.92
CA THR A 369 -22.30 12.34 5.43
C THR A 369 -21.51 12.25 6.72
N ILE A 370 -20.86 13.35 7.09
CA ILE A 370 -20.14 13.50 8.38
C ILE A 370 -21.06 13.14 9.57
N ASN A 371 -22.35 13.48 9.48
CA ASN A 371 -23.32 13.32 10.58
C ASN A 371 -23.84 11.89 10.74
N ASN A 372 -24.08 11.16 9.65
CA ASN A 372 -24.62 9.79 9.68
C ASN A 372 -23.54 8.69 9.50
N HIS A 373 -22.28 9.05 9.20
CA HIS A 373 -21.18 8.09 9.08
C HIS A 373 -21.09 7.14 10.28
N GLY A 374 -21.18 7.63 11.52
CA GLY A 374 -21.09 6.77 12.72
C GLY A 374 -22.18 5.70 12.81
N GLN A 375 -23.39 6.00 12.33
CA GLN A 375 -24.50 5.04 12.26
C GLN A 375 -24.28 4.02 11.14
N ILE A 376 -23.87 4.48 9.96
CA ILE A 376 -23.52 3.63 8.80
C ILE A 376 -22.37 2.69 9.16
N GLN A 377 -21.34 3.20 9.83
CA GLN A 377 -20.19 2.45 10.29
C GLN A 377 -20.59 1.36 11.29
N GLY A 378 -21.38 1.71 12.31
CA GLY A 378 -21.92 0.76 13.27
C GLY A 378 -22.77 -0.33 12.62
N LEU A 379 -23.60 0.03 11.64
CA LEU A 379 -24.41 -0.92 10.87
C LEU A 379 -23.54 -1.86 10.02
N ILE A 380 -22.53 -1.36 9.31
CA ILE A 380 -21.62 -2.20 8.52
C ILE A 380 -20.86 -3.17 9.44
N ASP A 381 -20.34 -2.70 10.58
CA ASP A 381 -19.59 -3.56 11.50
C ASP A 381 -20.51 -4.57 12.24
N GLN A 382 -21.77 -4.21 12.55
CA GLN A 382 -22.80 -5.16 13.02
C GLN A 382 -23.07 -6.25 11.98
N ILE A 383 -23.29 -5.86 10.71
CA ILE A 383 -23.52 -6.76 9.59
C ILE A 383 -22.33 -7.72 9.40
N ILE A 384 -21.09 -7.18 9.39
CA ILE A 384 -19.88 -8.00 9.27
C ILE A 384 -19.78 -8.99 10.44
N ASN A 385 -20.10 -8.59 11.66
CA ASN A 385 -20.07 -9.50 12.82
C ASN A 385 -21.14 -10.58 12.75
N ALA A 386 -22.42 -10.24 12.51
CA ALA A 386 -23.51 -11.20 12.37
C ALA A 386 -23.25 -12.20 11.23
N SER A 387 -22.62 -11.77 10.15
CA SER A 387 -22.24 -12.62 9.01
C SER A 387 -21.20 -13.70 9.31
N ILE A 388 -20.47 -13.59 10.43
CA ILE A 388 -19.51 -14.62 10.87
C ILE A 388 -20.26 -15.80 11.53
N SER A 389 -21.45 -15.55 12.09
CA SER A 389 -22.35 -16.57 12.66
C SER A 389 -23.34 -17.19 11.65
N MET A 390 -23.60 -16.53 10.51
CA MET A 390 -24.49 -17.05 9.47
C MET A 390 -23.80 -18.16 8.64
N ASP A 391 -24.30 -19.40 8.67
CA ASP A 391 -23.71 -20.52 7.90
C ASP A 391 -24.03 -20.49 6.38
N VAL A 392 -24.23 -19.28 5.85
CA VAL A 392 -24.53 -19.04 4.43
C VAL A 392 -23.23 -19.16 3.63
N THR A 393 -23.04 -20.30 2.97
CA THR A 393 -21.81 -20.62 2.21
C THR A 393 -21.43 -19.57 1.16
N LYS A 394 -22.42 -18.86 0.58
CA LYS A 394 -22.21 -17.74 -0.36
C LYS A 394 -21.52 -16.52 0.28
N PHE A 395 -21.67 -16.31 1.59
CA PHE A 395 -21.15 -15.12 2.29
C PHE A 395 -19.68 -15.27 2.78
N ARG A 396 -19.03 -16.42 2.58
CA ARG A 396 -17.74 -16.78 3.22
C ARG A 396 -16.51 -15.89 2.87
N ARG A 397 -16.69 -14.76 2.18
CA ARG A 397 -15.68 -13.72 1.90
C ARG A 397 -16.30 -12.30 1.86
N GLY A 398 -16.86 -11.81 2.98
CA GLY A 398 -17.41 -10.44 3.15
C GLY A 398 -16.36 -9.32 3.00
N ARG A 399 -15.86 -9.15 1.78
CA ARG A 399 -14.67 -8.37 1.44
C ARG A 399 -15.04 -6.97 0.95
N GLY A 400 -16.17 -6.82 0.26
CA GLY A 400 -16.70 -5.54 -0.19
C GLY A 400 -17.04 -4.63 0.98
N LEU A 401 -17.90 -5.09 1.89
CA LEU A 401 -18.27 -4.34 3.10
C LEU A 401 -17.05 -4.02 3.98
N SER A 402 -16.07 -4.94 4.06
CA SER A 402 -14.81 -4.69 4.78
C SER A 402 -13.99 -3.55 4.17
N HIS A 403 -13.88 -3.46 2.84
CA HIS A 403 -13.18 -2.37 2.15
C HIS A 403 -13.95 -1.05 2.19
N VAL A 404 -15.30 -1.08 2.12
CA VAL A 404 -16.14 0.11 2.29
C VAL A 404 -16.00 0.66 3.72
N SER A 405 -16.10 -0.20 4.75
CA SER A 405 -15.85 0.14 6.16
C SER A 405 -14.48 0.81 6.34
N GLU A 406 -13.42 0.23 5.77
CA GLU A 406 -12.07 0.79 5.86
C GLU A 406 -11.91 2.15 5.16
N PHE A 407 -12.50 2.33 3.98
CA PHE A 407 -12.47 3.60 3.26
C PHE A 407 -13.21 4.70 4.04
N LEU A 408 -14.41 4.41 4.55
CA LEU A 408 -15.20 5.35 5.34
C LEU A 408 -14.49 5.74 6.64
N GLN A 409 -13.91 4.77 7.37
CA GLN A 409 -13.11 5.03 8.57
C GLN A 409 -11.97 6.02 8.31
N LYS A 410 -11.25 5.89 7.17
CA LYS A 410 -10.12 6.77 6.81
C LYS A 410 -10.55 8.15 6.31
N VAL A 411 -11.74 8.28 5.72
CA VAL A 411 -12.27 9.58 5.27
C VAL A 411 -12.83 10.41 6.43
N PHE A 412 -13.40 9.79 7.47
CA PHE A 412 -14.14 10.47 8.53
C PHE A 412 -13.47 10.49 9.93
N VAL A 413 -12.17 10.14 10.04
CA VAL A 413 -11.40 10.04 11.31
C VAL A 413 -11.68 11.17 12.31
N ASP A 414 -11.64 12.43 11.85
CA ASP A 414 -11.73 13.65 12.66
C ASP A 414 -13.07 13.88 13.37
N ASN A 415 -14.11 13.09 13.08
CA ASN A 415 -15.44 13.30 13.67
C ASN A 415 -15.72 12.47 14.93
N THR A 416 -14.79 11.59 15.35
CA THR A 416 -14.96 10.77 16.57
C THR A 416 -14.94 11.59 17.88
N GLY A 417 -14.46 12.84 17.84
CA GLY A 417 -14.39 13.75 19.00
C GLY A 417 -15.64 14.61 19.27
N GLY A 418 -16.71 14.49 18.46
CA GLY A 418 -18.03 15.08 18.76
C GLY A 418 -18.16 16.61 18.82
N LYS A 419 -17.12 17.38 18.44
CA LYS A 419 -17.12 18.86 18.47
C LYS A 419 -16.58 19.54 17.19
N SER A 420 -16.16 18.76 16.19
CA SER A 420 -15.58 19.26 14.95
C SER A 420 -16.66 19.85 14.02
N SER A 421 -16.51 21.09 13.57
CA SER A 421 -17.40 21.64 12.54
C SER A 421 -17.09 21.03 11.16
N SER A 422 -18.12 20.80 10.36
CA SER A 422 -18.00 20.15 9.04
C SER A 422 -17.07 20.88 8.06
N LEU A 423 -16.94 22.21 8.22
CA LEU A 423 -16.04 23.05 7.44
C LEU A 423 -14.56 22.80 7.79
N LEU A 424 -14.21 22.66 9.07
CA LEU A 424 -12.83 22.41 9.50
C LEU A 424 -12.32 21.04 9.01
N VAL A 425 -13.17 20.01 9.03
CA VAL A 425 -12.82 18.68 8.51
C VAL A 425 -12.53 18.73 6.99
N ARG A 426 -13.35 19.48 6.23
CA ARG A 426 -13.13 19.70 4.79
C ARG A 426 -11.84 20.49 4.51
N GLN A 427 -11.60 21.57 5.25
CA GLN A 427 -10.38 22.38 5.12
C GLN A 427 -9.12 21.58 5.47
N ARG A 428 -9.13 20.79 6.55
CA ARG A 428 -8.04 19.87 6.91
C ARG A 428 -7.79 18.83 5.81
N SER A 429 -8.85 18.24 5.26
CA SER A 429 -8.76 17.31 4.12
C SER A 429 -8.15 17.97 2.88
N ALA A 430 -8.67 19.13 2.46
CA ALA A 430 -8.13 19.91 1.34
C ALA A 430 -6.66 20.30 1.55
N SER A 431 -6.23 20.56 2.80
CA SER A 431 -4.83 20.89 3.10
C SER A 431 -3.88 19.70 3.01
N CYS A 432 -4.33 18.47 3.28
CA CYS A 432 -3.47 17.28 3.47
C CYS A 432 -3.63 16.18 2.42
N PHE A 433 -4.74 16.14 1.70
CA PHE A 433 -5.15 15.03 0.84
C PHE A 433 -5.46 15.48 -0.58
N ARG A 434 -5.31 14.57 -1.54
CA ARG A 434 -5.82 14.72 -2.91
C ARG A 434 -6.61 13.47 -3.29
N VAL A 435 -7.69 13.66 -4.04
CA VAL A 435 -8.48 12.56 -4.62
C VAL A 435 -7.96 12.31 -6.04
N HIS A 436 -7.54 11.08 -6.31
CA HIS A 436 -7.12 10.59 -7.62
C HIS A 436 -8.17 9.60 -8.12
N VAL A 437 -8.67 9.81 -9.34
CA VAL A 437 -9.65 8.95 -10.01
C VAL A 437 -9.00 8.36 -11.25
N LYS A 438 -8.96 7.02 -11.29
CA LYS A 438 -8.37 6.24 -12.39
C LYS A 438 -9.38 5.25 -12.93
N VAL A 439 -9.57 5.23 -14.25
CA VAL A 439 -10.38 4.21 -14.94
C VAL A 439 -9.47 3.08 -15.37
N GLU A 440 -9.69 1.88 -14.84
CA GLU A 440 -8.97 0.67 -15.25
C GLU A 440 -9.83 -0.21 -16.16
N PHE A 441 -9.28 -0.57 -17.31
CA PHE A 441 -9.85 -1.57 -18.22
C PHE A 441 -9.25 -2.94 -17.86
N PRO A 442 -10.06 -3.96 -17.48
CA PRO A 442 -9.54 -5.25 -17.02
C PRO A 442 -8.76 -6.01 -18.11
N SER A 443 -7.43 -5.96 -18.04
CA SER A 443 -6.60 -6.80 -18.90
C SER A 443 -6.71 -8.28 -18.52
N MET A 444 -6.58 -9.17 -19.52
CA MET A 444 -6.69 -10.63 -19.36
C MET A 444 -5.78 -11.26 -18.28
N TRP A 445 -4.75 -10.54 -17.82
CA TRP A 445 -3.79 -11.05 -16.83
C TRP A 445 -4.23 -10.78 -15.38
N ASN A 446 -4.88 -9.64 -15.11
CA ASN A 446 -5.35 -9.28 -13.76
C ASN A 446 -6.60 -10.07 -13.34
N PHE A 447 -7.29 -10.72 -14.28
CA PHE A 447 -8.46 -11.55 -13.99
C PHE A 447 -8.15 -12.67 -13.00
N LYS A 448 -6.91 -13.18 -12.92
CA LYS A 448 -6.60 -14.35 -12.10
C LYS A 448 -6.78 -14.11 -10.60
N GLU A 449 -6.19 -13.03 -10.06
CA GLU A 449 -6.32 -12.64 -8.65
C GLU A 449 -7.77 -12.26 -8.26
N ILE A 450 -8.58 -11.84 -9.24
CA ILE A 450 -10.01 -11.57 -9.07
C ILE A 450 -10.82 -12.88 -9.11
N THR A 451 -10.44 -13.87 -9.94
CA THR A 451 -11.16 -15.15 -10.04
C THR A 451 -10.83 -16.15 -8.93
N ASP A 452 -9.64 -16.12 -8.33
CA ASP A 452 -9.32 -16.97 -7.17
C ASP A 452 -10.09 -16.54 -5.88
N VAL A 453 -10.90 -15.47 -5.97
CA VAL A 453 -12.00 -15.16 -5.03
C VAL A 453 -13.12 -16.21 -5.11
N TRP A 454 -13.38 -16.77 -6.29
CA TRP A 454 -14.47 -17.70 -6.57
C TRP A 454 -13.95 -19.15 -6.65
N GLY A 455 -13.90 -19.82 -5.49
CA GLY A 455 -13.64 -21.25 -5.43
C GLY A 455 -14.65 -22.04 -6.27
N ARG A 456 -14.18 -23.03 -7.04
CA ARG A 456 -14.90 -23.77 -8.10
C ARG A 456 -16.41 -23.94 -7.88
N ASN A 457 -17.17 -22.99 -8.42
CA ASN A 457 -18.47 -23.24 -9.05
C ASN A 457 -18.69 -22.11 -10.06
N SER A 458 -19.06 -22.46 -11.28
CA SER A 458 -19.44 -21.47 -12.28
C SER A 458 -20.74 -20.81 -11.85
N ILE A 459 -20.74 -19.48 -11.68
CA ILE A 459 -21.96 -18.71 -11.86
C ILE A 459 -22.43 -19.03 -13.29
N SER A 460 -23.58 -19.68 -13.39
CA SER A 460 -24.29 -19.82 -14.66
C SER A 460 -24.76 -18.43 -15.08
N ILE A 461 -23.96 -17.77 -15.91
CA ILE A 461 -24.41 -16.61 -16.69
C ILE A 461 -25.63 -17.10 -17.47
N GLY A 462 -26.80 -16.56 -17.15
CA GLY A 462 -28.08 -17.01 -17.72
C GLY A 462 -28.08 -16.93 -19.24
N ASP A 463 -28.88 -17.78 -19.88
CA ASP A 463 -28.84 -17.97 -21.33
C ASP A 463 -28.97 -16.66 -22.11
N GLY A 464 -28.02 -16.47 -23.02
CA GLY A 464 -27.74 -15.17 -23.61
C GLY A 464 -28.79 -14.74 -24.63
N ASN A 465 -29.76 -13.94 -24.21
CA ASN A 465 -30.58 -13.13 -25.12
C ASN A 465 -30.72 -11.67 -24.67
N SER A 466 -29.57 -10.99 -24.50
CA SER A 466 -29.48 -9.53 -24.38
C SER A 466 -28.15 -9.05 -24.97
N GLY A 467 -28.21 -7.95 -25.72
CA GLY A 467 -27.05 -7.40 -26.45
C GLY A 467 -26.12 -6.56 -25.59
N SER A 468 -25.01 -6.12 -26.21
CA SER A 468 -23.91 -5.35 -25.62
C SER A 468 -23.18 -6.05 -24.46
N GLY A 469 -22.10 -6.75 -24.81
CA GLY A 469 -21.01 -6.99 -23.85
C GLY A 469 -20.29 -5.68 -23.58
N ARG A 470 -20.80 -4.87 -22.63
CA ARG A 470 -20.07 -3.72 -22.09
C ARG A 470 -18.78 -4.23 -21.45
N GLU A 471 -17.63 -3.71 -21.86
CA GLU A 471 -16.40 -3.92 -21.10
C GLU A 471 -16.60 -3.29 -19.71
N THR A 472 -16.41 -4.08 -18.66
CA THR A 472 -16.62 -3.64 -17.28
C THR A 472 -15.50 -2.70 -16.86
N LYS A 473 -15.75 -1.39 -17.00
CA LYS A 473 -14.89 -0.34 -16.41
C LYS A 473 -14.76 -0.60 -14.91
N ASN A 474 -13.55 -0.59 -14.38
CA ASN A 474 -13.30 -0.59 -12.95
C ASN A 474 -12.78 0.80 -12.55
N VAL A 475 -13.61 1.59 -11.87
CA VAL A 475 -13.22 2.94 -11.44
C VAL A 475 -12.57 2.85 -10.06
N CYS A 476 -11.35 3.38 -9.96
CA CYS A 476 -10.56 3.42 -8.74
C CYS A 476 -10.54 4.85 -8.19
N LEU A 477 -11.10 5.03 -7.00
CA LEU A 477 -11.13 6.27 -6.23
C LEU A 477 -10.09 6.17 -5.11
N SER A 478 -9.00 6.92 -5.24
CA SER A 478 -7.91 6.96 -4.27
C SER A 478 -7.91 8.28 -3.49
N TYR A 479 -8.08 8.21 -2.18
CA TYR A 479 -7.95 9.33 -1.25
C TYR A 479 -6.55 9.26 -0.62
N TRP A 480 -5.58 9.96 -1.23
CA TRP A 480 -4.18 9.90 -0.81
C TRP A 480 -3.84 11.04 0.13
N CYS A 481 -3.29 10.70 1.29
CA CYS A 481 -2.62 11.66 2.17
C CYS A 481 -1.23 11.96 1.62
N LEU A 482 -0.85 13.24 1.60
CA LEU A 482 0.44 13.72 1.07
C LEU A 482 1.23 14.52 2.12
N THR A 483 0.80 14.45 3.38
CA THR A 483 1.39 15.13 4.54
C THR A 483 1.64 14.12 5.66
N PRO A 484 2.86 13.63 5.85
CA PRO A 484 3.12 12.58 6.83
C PRO A 484 2.92 13.07 8.28
N GLY A 485 3.10 14.36 8.54
CA GLY A 485 2.77 14.99 9.82
C GLY A 485 1.31 14.82 10.28
N ARG A 486 0.36 14.47 9.40
CA ARG A 486 -1.02 14.14 9.80
C ARG A 486 -1.05 12.95 10.76
N ALA A 487 -0.35 11.85 10.45
CA ALA A 487 -0.33 10.68 11.31
C ALA A 487 0.47 10.92 12.60
N MET A 488 1.46 11.82 12.57
CA MET A 488 2.17 12.26 13.78
C MET A 488 1.27 13.11 14.69
N HIS A 489 0.44 14.01 14.12
CA HIS A 489 -0.52 14.80 14.89
C HIS A 489 -1.53 13.90 15.63
N GLU A 490 -2.06 12.86 14.98
CA GLU A 490 -2.92 11.85 15.62
C GLU A 490 -2.25 11.09 16.79
N LEU A 491 -0.92 10.93 16.77
CA LEU A 491 -0.18 10.34 17.90
C LEU A 491 0.01 11.37 19.04
N LEU A 492 0.20 12.64 18.72
CA LEU A 492 0.36 13.72 19.70
C LEU A 492 -0.97 14.03 20.42
N GLU A 493 -2.11 13.99 19.71
CA GLU A 493 -3.45 14.12 20.29
C GLU A 493 -3.76 13.03 21.35
N LEU A 494 -3.08 11.87 21.29
CA LEU A 494 -3.21 10.78 22.27
C LEU A 494 -2.34 10.96 23.53
N ASN A 495 -1.78 12.15 23.75
CA ASN A 495 -0.96 12.50 24.93
C ASN A 495 0.26 11.56 25.09
N VAL A 496 0.91 11.23 23.97
CA VAL A 496 2.22 10.56 23.92
C VAL A 496 3.27 11.44 24.58
N ARG A 497 4.09 10.86 25.48
CA ARG A 497 5.10 11.60 26.26
C ARG A 497 6.28 12.06 25.41
N ASN A 498 6.76 11.17 24.54
CA ASN A 498 7.94 11.38 23.70
C ASN A 498 7.75 10.62 22.37
N ILE A 499 8.25 11.19 21.29
CA ILE A 499 8.44 10.48 20.01
C ILE A 499 9.92 10.59 19.66
N ILE A 500 10.61 9.46 19.51
CA ILE A 500 12.03 9.40 19.14
C ILE A 500 12.14 8.67 17.79
N LEU A 501 12.68 9.36 16.79
CA LEU A 501 12.96 8.80 15.47
C LEU A 501 14.47 8.56 15.32
N THR A 502 14.88 7.40 14.82
CA THR A 502 16.29 7.17 14.44
C THR A 502 16.45 6.35 13.17
N SER A 503 17.55 6.57 12.45
CA SER A 503 18.04 5.72 11.35
C SER A 503 19.49 6.08 11.01
N GLY A 504 20.13 5.30 10.13
CA GLY A 504 21.38 5.67 9.47
C GLY A 504 21.27 6.71 8.36
N THR A 505 20.06 7.07 7.92
CA THR A 505 19.82 7.85 6.69
C THR A 505 18.59 8.77 6.77
N LEU A 506 18.49 9.60 7.80
CA LEU A 506 17.40 10.58 7.97
C LEU A 506 17.56 11.87 7.15
N TYR A 507 18.73 12.07 6.54
CA TYR A 507 19.06 13.24 5.72
C TYR A 507 17.99 13.60 4.65
N PRO A 508 17.64 14.90 4.49
CA PRO A 508 17.97 16.05 5.34
C PRO A 508 16.98 16.17 6.52
N ILE A 509 17.50 16.34 7.73
CA ILE A 509 16.65 16.33 8.94
C ILE A 509 15.70 17.54 9.02
N THR A 510 16.11 18.73 8.56
CA THR A 510 15.25 19.93 8.61
C THR A 510 13.95 19.77 7.82
N SER A 511 14.03 19.24 6.60
CA SER A 511 12.85 18.90 5.80
C SER A 511 12.02 17.79 6.44
N LEU A 512 12.64 16.79 7.07
CA LEU A 512 11.94 15.73 7.80
C LEU A 512 11.18 16.28 9.03
N GLN A 513 11.78 17.20 9.80
CA GLN A 513 11.10 17.91 10.90
C GLN A 513 9.91 18.72 10.40
N ALA A 514 10.05 19.40 9.27
CA ALA A 514 8.99 20.21 8.67
C ALA A 514 7.83 19.36 8.13
N GLU A 515 8.10 18.28 7.38
CA GLU A 515 7.05 17.39 6.85
C GLU A 515 6.33 16.57 7.95
N LEU A 516 7.02 16.23 9.06
CA LEU A 516 6.44 15.50 10.19
C LEU A 516 5.80 16.38 11.27
N GLY A 517 6.05 17.70 11.29
CA GLY A 517 5.54 18.59 12.33
C GLY A 517 6.28 18.48 13.68
N LEU A 518 7.58 18.15 13.64
CA LEU A 518 8.42 17.89 14.82
C LEU A 518 9.54 18.95 14.95
N GLN A 519 9.22 20.22 14.72
CA GLN A 519 10.20 21.32 14.73
C GLN A 519 10.83 21.55 16.12
N SER A 520 10.13 21.22 17.21
CA SER A 520 10.63 21.33 18.60
C SER A 520 11.53 20.17 19.05
N ALA A 521 11.72 19.15 18.20
CA ALA A 521 12.51 17.97 18.52
C ALA A 521 14.00 18.27 18.74
N ILE A 522 14.64 17.50 19.63
CA ILE A 522 16.09 17.48 19.77
C ILE A 522 16.69 16.76 18.55
N VAL A 523 17.63 17.40 17.85
CA VAL A 523 18.30 16.84 16.67
C VAL A 523 19.72 16.40 17.03
N LEU A 524 20.12 15.21 16.57
CA LEU A 524 21.50 14.75 16.58
C LEU A 524 21.91 14.27 15.19
N GLN A 525 23.11 14.64 14.76
CA GLN A 525 23.79 14.06 13.59
C GLN A 525 25.17 13.55 14.00
N ASN A 526 25.27 12.26 14.27
CA ASN A 526 26.52 11.64 14.71
C ASN A 526 27.52 11.47 13.55
N PRO A 527 28.84 11.65 13.81
CA PRO A 527 29.88 11.18 12.90
C PRO A 527 29.91 9.64 12.82
N HIS A 528 30.66 9.10 11.86
CA HIS A 528 30.91 7.65 11.78
C HIS A 528 32.03 7.25 12.73
N VAL A 529 31.99 5.99 13.19
CA VAL A 529 33.05 5.36 14.02
C VAL A 529 34.30 4.93 13.23
N VAL A 530 34.37 5.14 11.91
CA VAL A 530 35.51 4.68 11.09
C VAL A 530 36.36 5.84 10.60
N ASN A 531 37.66 5.59 10.45
CA ASN A 531 38.62 6.53 9.91
C ASN A 531 38.45 6.69 8.39
N SER A 532 38.91 7.81 7.83
CA SER A 532 38.82 8.08 6.39
C SER A 532 39.60 7.09 5.53
N ASP A 533 40.62 6.40 6.07
CA ASP A 533 41.38 5.38 5.35
C ASP A 533 40.71 3.99 5.35
N GLN A 534 39.58 3.82 6.04
CA GLN A 534 38.78 2.58 6.00
C GLN A 534 37.75 2.56 4.86
N ILE A 535 37.54 3.68 4.16
CA ILE A 535 36.61 3.74 3.03
C ILE A 535 37.19 4.46 1.82
N HIS A 536 37.07 3.84 0.65
CA HIS A 536 37.43 4.44 -0.62
C HIS A 536 36.17 4.70 -1.45
N VAL A 537 35.85 5.96 -1.78
CA VAL A 537 34.68 6.30 -2.61
C VAL A 537 35.15 6.84 -3.95
N ALA A 538 34.89 6.10 -5.03
CA ALA A 538 35.28 6.44 -6.38
C ALA A 538 34.05 6.76 -7.25
N VAL A 539 34.03 7.93 -7.89
CA VAL A 539 33.07 8.27 -8.95
C VAL A 539 33.67 7.92 -10.31
N LEU A 540 32.90 7.17 -11.11
CA LEU A 540 33.28 6.68 -12.43
C LEU A 540 32.31 7.25 -13.50
N PRO A 541 32.65 8.37 -14.15
CA PRO A 541 31.89 8.91 -15.28
C PRO A 541 32.11 8.14 -16.59
N LYS A 542 33.27 7.46 -16.73
CA LYS A 542 33.69 6.76 -17.96
C LYS A 542 34.17 5.35 -17.69
N ALA A 543 33.91 4.48 -18.66
CA ALA A 543 34.27 3.07 -18.68
C ALA A 543 35.69 2.82 -19.25
N PRO A 544 36.21 1.56 -19.20
CA PRO A 544 37.52 1.22 -19.74
C PRO A 544 37.65 1.43 -21.26
N ASP A 545 36.52 1.37 -21.99
CA ASP A 545 36.45 1.62 -23.44
C ASP A 545 36.17 3.10 -23.78
N GLY A 546 36.27 4.00 -22.80
CA GLY A 546 36.04 5.44 -22.96
C GLY A 546 34.56 5.85 -22.98
N GLY A 547 33.62 4.89 -23.05
CA GLY A 547 32.20 5.15 -23.07
C GLY A 547 31.69 5.77 -21.76
N THR A 548 30.78 6.75 -21.87
CA THR A 548 30.16 7.41 -20.71
C THR A 548 29.22 6.47 -19.98
N LEU A 549 29.35 6.39 -18.66
CA LEU A 549 28.45 5.67 -17.78
C LEU A 549 27.30 6.60 -17.37
N ASN A 550 26.12 6.41 -17.96
CA ASN A 550 24.91 7.17 -17.59
C ASN A 550 23.66 6.28 -17.68
N SER A 551 22.99 6.09 -16.54
CA SER A 551 21.78 5.27 -16.39
C SER A 551 20.47 6.03 -16.67
N SER A 552 20.50 7.19 -17.31
CA SER A 552 19.32 8.01 -17.61
C SER A 552 18.23 7.21 -18.35
N PHE A 553 16.97 7.70 -18.33
CA PHE A 553 15.88 7.06 -19.07
C PHE A 553 16.23 6.85 -20.55
N GLU A 554 16.95 7.82 -21.12
CA GLU A 554 17.41 7.91 -22.51
C GLU A 554 18.53 6.90 -22.83
N HIS A 555 19.59 6.86 -22.02
CA HIS A 555 20.79 6.07 -22.35
C HIS A 555 20.76 4.63 -21.80
N ARG A 556 19.96 4.34 -20.77
CA ARG A 556 19.91 3.01 -20.11
C ARG A 556 19.49 1.84 -21.00
N ALA A 557 18.92 2.10 -22.16
CA ALA A 557 18.54 1.08 -23.15
C ALA A 557 19.62 0.83 -24.23
N ASN A 558 20.66 1.67 -24.27
CA ASN A 558 21.74 1.58 -25.26
C ASN A 558 22.67 0.40 -24.94
N SER A 559 22.89 -0.48 -25.93
CA SER A 559 23.82 -1.62 -25.84
C SER A 559 25.28 -1.19 -25.61
N ALA A 560 25.67 0.00 -26.08
CA ALA A 560 26.99 0.58 -25.78
C ALA A 560 27.14 0.84 -24.27
N TYR A 561 26.12 1.43 -23.62
CA TYR A 561 26.13 1.62 -22.16
C TYR A 561 26.16 0.28 -21.40
N HIS A 562 25.41 -0.73 -21.86
CA HIS A 562 25.48 -2.08 -21.27
C HIS A 562 26.89 -2.67 -21.37
N ARG A 563 27.54 -2.57 -22.55
CA ARG A 563 28.92 -3.01 -22.76
C ARG A 563 29.91 -2.27 -21.85
N SER A 564 29.89 -0.94 -21.86
CA SER A 564 30.78 -0.08 -21.06
C SER A 564 30.64 -0.36 -19.55
N LEU A 565 29.41 -0.52 -19.03
CA LEU A 565 29.18 -0.94 -17.66
C LEU A 565 29.69 -2.36 -17.38
N GLY A 566 29.50 -3.30 -18.31
CA GLY A 566 29.99 -4.67 -18.18
C GLY A 566 31.52 -4.74 -18.10
N LEU A 567 32.23 -4.00 -18.96
CA LEU A 567 33.69 -3.89 -18.92
C LEU A 567 34.19 -3.20 -17.64
N THR A 568 33.44 -2.21 -17.13
CA THR A 568 33.72 -1.55 -15.85
C THR A 568 33.67 -2.58 -14.71
N LEU A 569 32.56 -3.32 -14.59
CA LEU A 569 32.35 -4.34 -13.56
C LEU A 569 33.38 -5.48 -13.65
N MET A 570 33.66 -5.98 -14.84
CA MET A 570 34.64 -7.07 -15.09
C MET A 570 36.01 -6.75 -14.50
N ASN A 571 36.46 -5.50 -14.62
CA ASN A 571 37.76 -5.09 -14.10
C ASN A 571 37.72 -4.81 -12.58
N LEU A 572 36.63 -4.25 -12.05
CA LEU A 572 36.44 -4.09 -10.61
C LEU A 572 36.42 -5.45 -9.88
N PHE A 573 35.76 -6.47 -10.45
CA PHE A 573 35.69 -7.81 -9.87
C PHE A 573 37.05 -8.53 -9.78
N ARG A 574 38.08 -8.07 -10.51
CA ARG A 574 39.45 -8.61 -10.42
C ARG A 574 40.28 -7.99 -9.30
N VAL A 575 39.89 -6.79 -8.83
CA VAL A 575 40.62 -6.03 -7.80
C VAL A 575 39.96 -6.13 -6.43
N VAL A 576 38.62 -6.18 -6.37
CA VAL A 576 37.90 -6.24 -5.10
C VAL A 576 38.00 -7.65 -4.48
N PRO A 577 38.50 -7.83 -3.25
CA PRO A 577 38.48 -9.12 -2.55
C PRO A 577 37.06 -9.50 -2.09
N GLY A 578 36.78 -10.79 -1.91
CA GLY A 578 35.54 -11.27 -1.27
C GLY A 578 34.25 -10.89 -2.01
N GLY A 579 33.20 -10.54 -1.25
CA GLY A 579 31.85 -10.23 -1.72
C GLY A 579 31.67 -8.79 -2.24
N VAL A 580 30.95 -8.66 -3.35
CA VAL A 580 30.56 -7.38 -3.97
C VAL A 580 29.04 -7.27 -4.10
N LEU A 581 28.48 -6.14 -3.68
CA LEU A 581 27.08 -5.80 -3.92
C LEU A 581 26.99 -4.84 -5.12
N VAL A 582 26.14 -5.15 -6.09
CA VAL A 582 25.93 -4.28 -7.27
C VAL A 582 24.46 -3.88 -7.34
N PHE A 583 24.16 -2.64 -7.00
CA PHE A 583 22.79 -2.13 -6.92
C PHE A 583 22.40 -1.34 -8.17
N PHE A 584 21.33 -1.80 -8.85
CA PHE A 584 20.70 -1.13 -9.97
C PHE A 584 19.52 -0.22 -9.55
N PRO A 585 19.09 0.74 -10.40
CA PRO A 585 17.94 1.60 -10.12
C PRO A 585 16.59 0.87 -10.23
N SER A 586 16.55 -0.28 -10.91
CA SER A 586 15.33 -1.09 -11.08
C SER A 586 15.66 -2.51 -11.56
N TYR A 587 14.77 -3.47 -11.27
CA TYR A 587 14.83 -4.83 -11.82
C TYR A 587 14.82 -4.83 -13.37
N ALA A 588 14.20 -3.83 -14.01
CA ALA A 588 14.17 -3.72 -15.47
C ALA A 588 15.55 -3.43 -16.05
N LEU A 589 16.30 -2.48 -15.48
CA LEU A 589 17.67 -2.20 -15.94
C LEU A 589 18.62 -3.34 -15.58
N MET A 590 18.52 -3.90 -14.36
CA MET A 590 19.28 -5.08 -13.97
C MET A 590 19.11 -6.22 -14.97
N LYS A 591 17.86 -6.52 -15.38
CA LYS A 591 17.58 -7.54 -16.37
C LYS A 591 18.16 -7.19 -17.75
N MET A 592 17.94 -5.98 -18.27
CA MET A 592 18.48 -5.61 -19.59
C MET A 592 20.01 -5.74 -19.66
N CYS A 593 20.72 -5.34 -18.60
CA CYS A 593 22.16 -5.51 -18.51
C CYS A 593 22.57 -6.99 -18.40
N LEU A 594 21.93 -7.79 -17.54
CA LEU A 594 22.21 -9.23 -17.41
C LEU A 594 21.94 -10.00 -18.71
N ASP A 595 20.79 -9.76 -19.35
CA ASP A 595 20.44 -10.35 -20.64
C ASP A 595 21.47 -9.96 -21.72
N SER A 596 21.89 -8.69 -21.77
CA SER A 596 22.94 -8.23 -22.69
C SER A 596 24.29 -8.91 -22.42
N TRP A 597 24.70 -9.04 -21.16
CA TRP A 597 25.98 -9.64 -20.80
C TRP A 597 26.00 -11.15 -21.03
N GLN A 598 24.90 -11.87 -20.77
CA GLN A 598 24.78 -13.31 -21.00
C GLN A 598 24.81 -13.67 -22.50
N ASN A 599 24.36 -12.77 -23.38
CA ASN A 599 24.52 -12.90 -24.82
C ASN A 599 25.92 -12.43 -25.31
N SER A 600 26.94 -12.44 -24.46
CA SER A 600 28.30 -11.99 -24.76
C SER A 600 29.36 -12.67 -23.86
N ASP A 601 30.64 -12.53 -24.20
CA ASP A 601 31.73 -13.03 -23.35
C ASP A 601 31.87 -12.33 -21.99
N ILE A 602 31.16 -11.21 -21.77
CA ILE A 602 31.28 -10.42 -20.53
C ILE A 602 30.83 -11.25 -19.33
N TYR A 603 29.72 -11.98 -19.43
CA TYR A 603 29.21 -12.78 -18.30
C TYR A 603 30.13 -13.95 -17.95
N ASN A 604 30.76 -14.59 -18.96
CA ASN A 604 31.77 -15.62 -18.72
C ASN A 604 32.99 -15.04 -17.99
N LYS A 605 33.46 -13.85 -18.40
CA LYS A 605 34.58 -13.13 -17.75
C LYS A 605 34.25 -12.64 -16.34
N PHE A 606 32.98 -12.54 -15.96
CA PHE A 606 32.58 -12.39 -14.56
C PHE A 606 32.77 -13.69 -13.78
N LEU A 607 32.31 -14.82 -14.31
CA LEU A 607 32.43 -16.15 -13.69
C LEU A 607 33.89 -16.58 -13.50
N ASP A 608 34.78 -16.20 -14.42
CA ASP A 608 36.24 -16.37 -14.28
C ASP A 608 36.83 -15.70 -13.02
N SER A 609 36.14 -14.69 -12.48
CA SER A 609 36.64 -13.83 -11.39
C SER A 609 35.85 -14.00 -10.07
N LYS A 610 34.52 -14.19 -10.13
CA LYS A 610 33.62 -14.27 -8.96
C LYS A 610 32.38 -15.10 -9.23
N LYS A 611 31.87 -15.78 -8.20
CA LYS A 611 30.57 -16.49 -8.28
C LYS A 611 29.40 -15.49 -8.27
N ILE A 612 28.55 -15.55 -9.30
CA ILE A 612 27.49 -14.58 -9.54
C ILE A 612 26.13 -15.03 -8.97
N PHE A 613 25.44 -14.12 -8.29
CA PHE A 613 24.09 -14.25 -7.75
C PHE A 613 23.22 -13.07 -8.17
N THR A 614 21.90 -13.24 -8.25
CA THR A 614 20.94 -12.20 -8.63
C THR A 614 19.73 -12.21 -7.68
N GLU A 615 19.25 -11.03 -7.28
CA GLU A 615 18.12 -10.87 -6.35
C GLU A 615 16.78 -11.39 -6.94
N PRO A 616 16.17 -12.45 -6.38
CA PRO A 616 14.87 -12.95 -6.82
C PRO A 616 13.71 -12.10 -6.30
N ARG A 617 12.59 -12.12 -7.03
CA ARG A 617 11.34 -11.48 -6.59
C ARG A 617 10.63 -12.20 -5.44
N ASP A 618 10.82 -13.51 -5.28
CA ASP A 618 10.30 -14.25 -4.12
C ASP A 618 11.12 -14.01 -2.82
N LYS A 619 10.48 -14.09 -1.65
CA LYS A 619 11.11 -13.90 -0.34
C LYS A 619 11.89 -15.14 0.14
N THR A 620 11.40 -16.35 -0.10
CA THR A 620 12.04 -17.59 0.36
C THR A 620 13.33 -17.88 -0.44
N GLN A 621 13.26 -17.73 -1.76
CA GLN A 621 14.42 -17.81 -2.66
C GLN A 621 15.49 -16.78 -2.30
N PHE A 622 15.09 -15.56 -1.87
CA PHE A 622 16.03 -14.52 -1.46
C PHE A 622 16.88 -14.95 -0.26
N GLN A 623 16.29 -15.65 0.73
CA GLN A 623 17.03 -16.15 1.88
C GLN A 623 18.04 -17.24 1.49
N GLN A 624 17.64 -18.18 0.62
CA GLN A 624 18.53 -19.25 0.12
C GLN A 624 19.72 -18.69 -0.68
N ILE A 625 19.46 -17.75 -1.58
CA ILE A 625 20.49 -17.07 -2.39
C ILE A 625 21.40 -16.21 -1.50
N THR A 626 20.85 -15.57 -0.47
CA THR A 626 21.61 -14.80 0.53
C THR A 626 22.65 -15.67 1.24
N THR A 627 22.26 -16.82 1.80
CA THR A 627 23.19 -17.74 2.46
C THR A 627 24.29 -18.21 1.49
N SER A 628 23.89 -18.64 0.29
CA SER A 628 24.81 -19.10 -0.74
C SER A 628 25.80 -18.01 -1.22
N TYR A 629 25.38 -16.74 -1.21
CA TYR A 629 26.23 -15.59 -1.53
C TYR A 629 27.28 -15.34 -0.44
N MET A 630 26.89 -15.40 0.84
CA MET A 630 27.79 -15.16 1.98
C MET A 630 28.85 -16.27 2.08
N GLU A 631 28.45 -17.54 1.97
CA GLU A 631 29.37 -18.68 1.93
C GLU A 631 30.37 -18.57 0.77
N ALA A 632 29.90 -18.11 -0.40
CA ALA A 632 30.77 -17.88 -1.54
C ALA A 632 31.72 -16.69 -1.35
N ALA A 633 31.29 -15.64 -0.65
CA ALA A 633 32.09 -14.45 -0.38
C ALA A 633 33.29 -14.75 0.54
N THR A 634 33.13 -15.66 1.50
CA THR A 634 34.19 -16.04 2.45
C THR A 634 35.04 -17.21 1.97
N ASN A 635 34.45 -18.20 1.30
CA ASN A 635 35.09 -19.52 1.10
C ASN A 635 35.52 -19.80 -0.35
N THR A 636 35.11 -19.00 -1.34
CA THR A 636 35.46 -19.21 -2.75
C THR A 636 36.65 -18.35 -3.15
N ALA A 637 37.62 -18.92 -3.86
CA ALA A 637 38.71 -18.14 -4.47
C ALA A 637 38.12 -17.08 -5.41
N GLY A 638 38.55 -15.83 -5.27
CA GLY A 638 37.96 -14.67 -5.97
C GLY A 638 36.70 -14.09 -5.31
N GLY A 639 35.90 -14.88 -4.60
CA GLY A 639 34.69 -14.43 -3.89
C GLY A 639 33.42 -14.41 -4.75
N SER A 640 32.49 -13.50 -4.46
CA SER A 640 31.13 -13.50 -5.03
C SER A 640 30.59 -12.11 -5.37
N VAL A 641 29.54 -12.07 -6.20
CA VAL A 641 28.78 -10.85 -6.54
C VAL A 641 27.29 -11.10 -6.32
N LEU A 642 26.59 -10.15 -5.71
CA LEU A 642 25.14 -10.10 -5.69
C LEU A 642 24.64 -8.91 -6.52
N PHE A 643 24.04 -9.19 -7.68
CA PHE A 643 23.28 -8.21 -8.45
C PHE A 643 21.92 -7.99 -7.78
N SER A 644 21.64 -6.76 -7.38
CA SER A 644 20.49 -6.35 -6.56
C SER A 644 19.91 -5.01 -7.02
N VAL A 645 18.81 -4.59 -6.40
CA VAL A 645 18.10 -3.36 -6.74
C VAL A 645 18.03 -2.41 -5.53
N MET A 646 18.20 -1.11 -5.76
CA MET A 646 17.99 -0.08 -4.73
C MET A 646 16.49 -0.03 -4.36
N ARG A 647 16.17 0.03 -3.05
CA ARG A 647 14.82 -0.27 -2.50
C ARG A 647 14.37 -1.74 -2.73
N GLY A 648 15.30 -2.62 -3.13
CA GLY A 648 15.15 -4.08 -3.11
C GLY A 648 15.62 -4.69 -1.78
N LYS A 649 15.34 -5.97 -1.56
CA LYS A 649 15.50 -6.67 -0.27
C LYS A 649 16.93 -6.58 0.29
N ALA A 650 17.92 -6.70 -0.60
CA ALA A 650 19.34 -6.58 -0.24
C ALA A 650 19.73 -5.17 0.25
N SER A 651 19.05 -4.13 -0.25
CA SER A 651 19.28 -2.75 0.20
C SER A 651 18.59 -2.42 1.53
N GLU A 652 17.60 -3.22 1.96
CA GLU A 652 16.80 -2.94 3.17
C GLU A 652 17.18 -3.84 4.37
N GLY A 653 17.13 -5.16 4.20
CA GLY A 653 17.15 -6.12 5.31
C GLY A 653 18.42 -6.94 5.47
N LEU A 654 19.45 -6.67 4.66
CA LEU A 654 20.62 -7.55 4.57
C LEU A 654 21.80 -7.01 5.40
N ASP A 655 22.25 -7.82 6.35
CA ASP A 655 23.41 -7.54 7.19
C ASP A 655 24.63 -8.33 6.72
N LEU A 656 25.70 -7.62 6.36
CA LEU A 656 26.89 -8.13 5.70
C LEU A 656 28.09 -7.35 6.22
N ALA A 657 28.95 -8.02 6.99
CA ALA A 657 30.19 -7.49 7.52
C ALA A 657 31.40 -8.13 6.81
N ASP A 658 32.54 -7.48 6.93
CA ASP A 658 33.84 -8.01 6.52
C ASP A 658 33.85 -8.53 5.06
N GLN A 659 34.35 -9.74 4.83
CA GLN A 659 34.54 -10.32 3.50
C GLN A 659 33.23 -10.52 2.73
N THR A 660 32.06 -10.37 3.36
CA THR A 660 30.76 -10.49 2.69
C THR A 660 30.29 -9.22 1.97
N SER A 661 30.94 -8.06 2.18
CA SER A 661 30.59 -6.79 1.50
C SER A 661 31.78 -5.83 1.36
N ARG A 662 32.92 -6.29 0.82
CA ARG A 662 34.14 -5.47 0.64
C ARG A 662 34.00 -4.38 -0.42
N ALA A 663 33.01 -4.45 -1.32
CA ALA A 663 32.61 -3.27 -2.09
C ALA A 663 31.11 -3.20 -2.38
N VAL A 664 30.64 -1.96 -2.53
CA VAL A 664 29.31 -1.61 -3.04
C VAL A 664 29.47 -0.83 -4.35
N VAL A 665 28.89 -1.35 -5.43
CA VAL A 665 28.81 -0.65 -6.72
C VAL A 665 27.38 -0.12 -6.89
N ILE A 666 27.26 1.19 -7.08
CA ILE A 666 26.00 1.87 -7.39
C ILE A 666 25.95 2.14 -8.89
N VAL A 667 25.04 1.45 -9.58
CA VAL A 667 24.78 1.67 -11.01
C VAL A 667 23.70 2.73 -11.14
N GLY A 668 24.06 3.97 -11.45
CA GLY A 668 23.09 5.04 -11.66
C GLY A 668 22.41 5.58 -10.40
N ILE A 669 21.34 6.35 -10.60
CA ILE A 669 20.59 7.01 -9.51
C ILE A 669 19.12 6.55 -9.54
N ALA A 670 18.63 6.00 -8.42
CA ALA A 670 17.31 5.39 -8.27
C ALA A 670 16.17 6.41 -8.06
N TYR A 671 15.94 7.26 -9.06
CA TYR A 671 14.78 8.15 -9.10
C TYR A 671 13.45 7.35 -9.10
N PRO A 672 12.42 7.79 -8.34
CA PRO A 672 11.06 7.29 -8.50
C PRO A 672 10.56 7.49 -9.95
N PRO A 673 9.61 6.69 -10.46
CA PRO A 673 9.07 6.90 -11.80
C PRO A 673 8.34 8.25 -11.88
N ARG A 674 8.88 9.21 -12.66
CA ARG A 674 8.27 10.54 -12.84
C ARG A 674 6.83 10.49 -13.35
N GLU A 675 6.49 9.44 -14.10
CA GLU A 675 5.16 9.28 -14.69
C GLU A 675 4.13 8.64 -13.74
N ASP A 676 4.56 8.21 -12.54
CA ASP A 676 3.66 7.73 -11.49
C ASP A 676 2.74 8.88 -11.01
N PRO A 677 1.40 8.68 -11.01
CA PRO A 677 0.45 9.72 -10.60
C PRO A 677 0.70 10.23 -9.18
N ARG A 678 1.06 9.37 -8.23
CA ARG A 678 1.29 9.79 -6.84
C ARG A 678 2.58 10.61 -6.72
N VAL A 679 3.62 10.28 -7.49
CA VAL A 679 4.84 11.10 -7.58
C VAL A 679 4.52 12.49 -8.14
N LYS A 680 3.77 12.56 -9.25
CA LYS A 680 3.33 13.85 -9.84
C LYS A 680 2.53 14.70 -8.86
N ILE A 681 1.53 14.10 -8.20
CA ILE A 681 0.65 14.81 -7.28
C ILE A 681 1.41 15.24 -6.02
N LYS A 682 2.25 14.39 -5.41
CA LYS A 682 3.08 14.78 -4.25
C LYS A 682 4.04 15.93 -4.59
N MET A 683 4.64 15.93 -5.79
CA MET A 683 5.48 17.04 -6.25
C MET A 683 4.68 18.34 -6.34
N ALA A 684 3.56 18.33 -7.08
CA ALA A 684 2.71 19.52 -7.24
C ALA A 684 2.13 20.03 -5.91
N PHE A 685 1.75 19.11 -5.00
CA PHE A 685 1.23 19.40 -3.67
C PHE A 685 2.26 20.09 -2.75
N LEU A 686 3.53 19.66 -2.79
CA LEU A 686 4.61 20.31 -2.07
C LEU A 686 4.90 21.71 -2.62
N ASP A 687 4.92 21.87 -3.95
CA ASP A 687 5.10 23.17 -4.58
C ASP A 687 3.93 24.12 -4.26
N GLU A 688 2.68 23.64 -4.31
CA GLU A 688 1.46 24.39 -3.94
C GLU A 688 1.50 24.88 -2.47
N ARG A 689 1.77 23.98 -1.52
CA ARG A 689 1.85 24.32 -0.09
C ARG A 689 2.92 25.38 0.21
N ARG A 690 4.02 25.40 -0.55
CA ARG A 690 5.12 26.35 -0.37
C ARG A 690 4.73 27.80 -0.70
N PHE A 691 3.64 28.03 -1.43
CA PHE A 691 3.05 29.36 -1.67
C PHE A 691 1.92 29.72 -0.69
N GLN A 692 1.41 28.76 0.09
CA GLN A 692 0.27 28.97 1.00
C GLN A 692 0.69 29.39 2.41
N VAL A 693 1.97 29.24 2.78
CA VAL A 693 2.46 29.46 4.16
C VAL A 693 3.85 30.11 4.18
N ASP A 694 3.90 31.44 4.34
CA ASP A 694 5.15 32.24 4.39
C ASP A 694 6.18 31.79 5.46
N SER A 695 5.72 31.06 6.48
CA SER A 695 6.52 30.67 7.64
C SER A 695 7.23 29.31 7.54
N ILE A 696 7.10 28.55 6.44
CA ILE A 696 7.74 27.23 6.29
C ILE A 696 8.70 27.19 5.08
N LYS A 697 9.75 28.00 5.12
CA LYS A 697 10.80 28.05 4.07
C LYS A 697 11.57 26.73 3.92
N ASP A 698 11.60 25.92 4.97
CA ASP A 698 12.31 24.64 5.09
C ASP A 698 11.60 23.45 4.42
N LEU A 699 10.35 23.63 3.97
CA LEU A 699 9.62 22.61 3.24
C LEU A 699 10.23 22.44 1.82
N PRO A 700 10.59 21.22 1.41
CA PRO A 700 11.21 20.99 0.10
C PRO A 700 10.21 21.23 -1.02
N THR A 701 10.66 21.89 -2.10
CA THR A 701 9.92 21.89 -3.37
C THR A 701 9.72 20.46 -3.88
N GLY A 702 8.71 20.21 -4.70
CA GLY A 702 8.47 18.92 -5.34
C GLY A 702 9.71 18.42 -6.09
N ARG A 703 10.46 19.33 -6.75
CA ARG A 703 11.73 18.99 -7.42
C ARG A 703 12.84 18.60 -6.45
N GLN A 704 12.95 19.26 -5.29
CA GLN A 704 13.91 18.87 -4.24
C GLN A 704 13.53 17.52 -3.62
N TRP A 705 12.28 17.35 -3.19
CA TRP A 705 11.77 16.09 -2.64
C TRP A 705 12.01 14.91 -3.61
N TYR A 706 11.74 15.09 -4.91
CA TYR A 706 11.99 14.07 -5.93
C TYR A 706 13.47 13.70 -6.08
N LYS A 707 14.41 14.66 -5.94
CA LYS A 707 15.85 14.36 -5.82
C LYS A 707 16.16 13.59 -4.53
N LEU A 708 15.65 14.05 -3.39
CA LEU A 708 15.94 13.45 -2.07
C LEU A 708 15.47 11.99 -1.98
N GLN A 709 14.31 11.65 -2.57
CA GLN A 709 13.84 10.27 -2.67
C GLN A 709 14.81 9.37 -3.45
N ALA A 710 15.49 9.91 -4.47
CA ALA A 710 16.50 9.18 -5.23
C ALA A 710 17.79 8.98 -4.40
N TRP A 711 18.22 10.02 -3.69
CA TRP A 711 19.43 9.99 -2.87
C TRP A 711 19.32 9.12 -1.61
N ARG A 712 18.16 9.09 -0.94
CA ARG A 712 17.93 8.19 0.20
C ARG A 712 18.11 6.72 -0.20
N ALA A 713 17.72 6.33 -1.42
CA ALA A 713 17.90 4.97 -1.94
C ALA A 713 19.39 4.63 -2.21
N VAL A 714 20.16 5.59 -2.76
CA VAL A 714 21.62 5.45 -2.91
C VAL A 714 22.29 5.32 -1.54
N ASN A 715 21.95 6.19 -0.59
CA ASN A 715 22.57 6.25 0.73
C ASN A 715 22.27 4.98 1.55
N GLN A 716 21.07 4.41 1.43
CA GLN A 716 20.68 3.13 2.04
C GLN A 716 21.46 1.93 1.47
N ALA A 717 21.78 1.96 0.17
CA ALA A 717 22.59 0.93 -0.48
C ALA A 717 24.08 1.05 -0.12
N VAL A 718 24.63 2.28 -0.13
CA VAL A 718 26.04 2.54 0.21
C VAL A 718 26.33 2.23 1.69
N GLY A 719 25.39 2.51 2.60
CA GLY A 719 25.51 2.21 4.03
C GLY A 719 25.66 0.72 4.40
N ARG A 720 25.65 -0.20 3.41
CA ARG A 720 25.90 -1.64 3.59
C ARG A 720 27.39 -2.01 3.67
N VAL A 721 28.29 -1.11 3.28
CA VAL A 721 29.74 -1.37 3.06
C VAL A 721 30.61 -1.38 4.33
N ILE A 722 30.09 -0.91 5.47
CA ILE A 722 30.79 -0.86 6.77
C ILE A 722 29.83 -1.29 7.87
N ARG A 723 30.24 -2.21 8.76
CA ARG A 723 29.42 -2.69 9.90
C ARG A 723 30.01 -2.51 11.28
N HIS A 724 31.32 -2.28 11.42
CA HIS A 724 31.97 -2.10 12.71
C HIS A 724 33.23 -1.22 12.59
N ILE A 725 33.78 -0.80 13.74
CA ILE A 725 34.93 0.10 13.83
C ILE A 725 36.21 -0.44 13.16
N HIS A 726 36.32 -1.76 12.93
CA HIS A 726 37.45 -2.40 12.26
C HIS A 726 37.14 -2.83 10.82
N ASP A 727 35.94 -2.53 10.31
CA ASP A 727 35.52 -2.90 8.95
C ASP A 727 36.08 -1.91 7.91
N PHE A 728 36.17 -2.34 6.65
CA PHE A 728 36.66 -1.51 5.55
C PHE A 728 36.10 -1.96 4.19
N GLY A 729 35.93 -1.03 3.26
CA GLY A 729 35.45 -1.35 1.91
C GLY A 729 35.42 -0.18 0.94
N ALA A 730 35.15 -0.48 -0.33
CA ALA A 730 35.12 0.50 -1.41
C ALA A 730 33.70 0.74 -1.95
N VAL A 731 33.43 1.97 -2.38
CA VAL A 731 32.15 2.40 -2.98
C VAL A 731 32.43 2.92 -4.38
N PHE A 732 31.86 2.27 -5.39
CA PHE A 732 32.03 2.63 -6.79
C PHE A 732 30.72 3.22 -7.34
N LEU A 733 30.73 4.52 -7.63
CA LEU A 733 29.58 5.29 -8.11
C LEU A 733 29.65 5.40 -9.63
N CYS A 734 29.06 4.42 -10.32
CA CYS A 734 29.15 4.21 -11.77
C CYS A 734 28.08 4.99 -12.55
N ASP A 735 28.14 6.32 -12.45
CA ASP A 735 27.35 7.25 -13.28
C ASP A 735 27.98 8.65 -13.28
N GLU A 736 28.06 9.31 -14.44
CA GLU A 736 28.65 10.65 -14.58
C GLU A 736 27.98 11.71 -13.70
N ARG A 737 26.68 11.57 -13.40
CA ARG A 737 25.93 12.55 -12.60
C ARG A 737 26.46 12.66 -11.17
N PHE A 738 27.11 11.61 -10.65
CA PHE A 738 27.78 11.62 -9.34
C PHE A 738 29.00 12.56 -9.26
N ALA A 739 29.58 12.99 -10.38
CA ALA A 739 30.73 13.90 -10.37
C ALA A 739 30.36 15.32 -9.90
N SER A 740 29.13 15.76 -10.20
CA SER A 740 28.66 17.11 -9.93
C SER A 740 28.73 17.47 -8.43
N PRO A 741 29.10 18.71 -8.05
CA PRO A 741 29.15 19.12 -6.65
C PRO A 741 27.80 18.99 -5.92
N GLU A 742 26.69 19.30 -6.60
CA GLU A 742 25.33 19.10 -6.06
C GLU A 742 25.08 17.62 -5.71
N ALA A 743 25.39 16.69 -6.62
CA ALA A 743 25.24 15.26 -6.34
C ALA A 743 26.06 14.80 -5.13
N ARG A 744 27.33 15.20 -5.04
CA ARG A 744 28.22 14.83 -3.91
C ARG A 744 27.76 15.43 -2.58
N SER A 745 27.04 16.56 -2.58
CA SER A 745 26.41 17.14 -1.39
C SER A 745 25.26 16.32 -0.81
N HIS A 746 24.69 15.37 -1.56
CA HIS A 746 23.60 14.50 -1.09
C HIS A 746 24.09 13.17 -0.49
N LEU A 747 25.38 12.85 -0.62
CA LEU A 747 25.99 11.70 0.06
C LEU A 747 26.10 11.97 1.58
N PRO A 748 26.11 10.94 2.44
CA PRO A 748 26.33 11.07 3.88
C PRO A 748 27.63 11.81 4.21
N THR A 749 27.58 12.73 5.16
CA THR A 749 28.66 13.68 5.47
C THR A 749 30.01 13.00 5.71
N TRP A 750 30.01 11.87 6.43
CA TRP A 750 31.21 11.10 6.78
C TRP A 750 31.97 10.51 5.57
N MET A 751 31.32 10.35 4.41
CA MET A 751 31.98 9.90 3.18
C MET A 751 32.50 11.03 2.31
N ARG A 752 31.99 12.27 2.45
CA ARG A 752 32.21 13.35 1.47
C ARG A 752 33.67 13.71 1.25
N SER A 753 34.49 13.60 2.30
CA SER A 753 35.95 13.80 2.27
C SER A 753 36.72 12.70 1.53
N SER A 754 36.13 11.51 1.40
CA SER A 754 36.75 10.32 0.80
C SER A 754 36.30 10.08 -0.66
N VAL A 755 35.57 11.04 -1.25
CA VAL A 755 35.05 10.96 -2.65
C VAL A 755 36.07 11.49 -3.65
N CYS A 756 36.72 10.55 -4.34
CA CYS A 756 37.56 10.83 -5.51
C CYS A 756 36.72 10.76 -6.80
N VAL A 757 36.88 11.73 -7.70
CA VAL A 757 36.29 11.71 -9.05
C VAL A 757 37.39 11.39 -10.05
N TYR A 758 37.15 10.47 -10.98
CA TYR A 758 38.16 9.98 -11.92
C TYR A 758 37.75 10.17 -13.37
N ASP A 759 38.47 11.01 -14.12
CA ASP A 759 38.18 11.30 -15.54
C ASP A 759 38.51 10.13 -16.50
N SER A 760 39.20 9.10 -16.00
CA SER A 760 39.54 7.86 -16.72
C SER A 760 39.57 6.66 -15.78
N PHE A 761 39.34 5.46 -16.32
CA PHE A 761 39.15 4.25 -15.52
C PHE A 761 40.45 3.65 -14.94
N GLY A 762 41.59 3.79 -15.63
CA GLY A 762 42.87 3.18 -15.22
C GLY A 762 43.31 3.54 -13.78
N PRO A 763 43.33 4.84 -13.41
CA PRO A 763 43.64 5.27 -12.04
C PRO A 763 42.73 4.69 -10.95
N VAL A 764 41.46 4.38 -11.27
CA VAL A 764 40.51 3.77 -10.33
C VAL A 764 40.99 2.39 -9.88
N LEU A 765 41.43 1.54 -10.81
CA LEU A 765 41.94 0.21 -10.49
C LEU A 765 43.20 0.28 -9.63
N LYS A 766 44.10 1.22 -9.91
CA LYS A 766 45.31 1.44 -9.11
C LYS A 766 44.94 1.83 -7.69
N ALA A 767 44.13 2.87 -7.53
CA ALA A 767 43.71 3.37 -6.22
C ALA A 767 42.95 2.31 -5.40
N ALA A 768 42.04 1.56 -6.02
CA ALA A 768 41.33 0.45 -5.38
C ALA A 768 42.28 -0.69 -4.94
N SER A 769 43.26 -1.05 -5.78
CA SER A 769 44.26 -2.08 -5.45
C SER A 769 45.15 -1.65 -4.28
N GLU A 770 45.60 -0.40 -4.29
CA GLU A 770 46.42 0.19 -3.23
C GLU A 770 45.64 0.32 -1.92
N PHE A 771 44.36 0.73 -1.99
CA PHE A 771 43.43 0.76 -0.86
C PHE A 771 43.25 -0.63 -0.25
N PHE A 772 42.81 -1.64 -1.00
CA PHE A 772 42.55 -2.96 -0.42
C PHE A 772 43.80 -3.61 0.17
N ARG A 773 44.97 -3.46 -0.47
CA ARG A 773 46.25 -3.93 0.07
C ARG A 773 46.60 -3.25 1.40
N THR A 774 46.42 -1.93 1.48
CA THR A 774 46.76 -1.14 2.68
C THR A 774 45.78 -1.41 3.82
N ALA A 775 44.48 -1.45 3.52
CA ALA A 775 43.44 -1.71 4.49
C ALA A 775 43.51 -3.15 5.03
N GLN A 776 43.81 -4.16 4.19
CA GLN A 776 44.03 -5.54 4.68
C GLN A 776 45.24 -5.65 5.62
N ALA A 777 46.29 -4.86 5.40
CA ALA A 777 47.48 -4.86 6.25
C ALA A 777 47.25 -4.13 7.59
N LYS A 778 46.49 -3.03 7.59
CA LYS A 778 46.19 -2.22 8.79
C LYS A 778 45.01 -2.75 9.60
N TYR A 779 44.03 -3.38 8.94
CA TYR A 779 42.80 -3.92 9.52
C TYR A 779 42.66 -5.42 9.16
N PRO A 780 43.53 -6.29 9.70
CA PRO A 780 43.45 -7.73 9.44
C PRO A 780 42.12 -8.29 9.95
N THR A 781 41.40 -9.02 9.10
CA THR A 781 40.08 -9.58 9.45
C THR A 781 40.21 -10.59 10.59
N LEU A 782 39.39 -10.46 11.63
CA LEU A 782 39.34 -11.36 12.79
C LEU A 782 38.71 -12.72 12.46
N LEU A 783 39.36 -13.48 11.57
CA LEU A 783 38.97 -14.83 11.22
C LEU A 783 39.13 -15.75 12.44
N LYS A 784 38.01 -16.30 12.94
CA LYS A 784 38.01 -17.48 13.81
C LYS A 784 38.45 -18.71 13.01
N GLY A 785 39.76 -18.82 12.77
CA GLY A 785 40.35 -19.99 12.12
C GLY A 785 40.27 -21.24 13.03
N PRO A 786 40.07 -22.44 12.46
CA PRO A 786 40.19 -23.68 13.22
C PRO A 786 41.66 -23.88 13.65
N MET A 787 41.90 -24.06 14.95
CA MET A 787 43.25 -24.32 15.45
C MET A 787 43.77 -25.66 14.91
N LYS A 788 44.82 -25.60 14.06
CA LYS A 788 45.62 -26.80 13.76
C LYS A 788 46.47 -27.15 14.98
N PRO A 789 46.54 -28.43 15.39
CA PRO A 789 47.43 -28.84 16.47
C PRO A 789 48.89 -28.77 16.03
N SER A 790 49.72 -28.07 16.81
CA SER A 790 51.18 -28.13 16.71
C SER A 790 51.71 -29.40 17.42
N PRO A 791 52.86 -29.96 16.97
CA PRO A 791 53.26 -31.31 17.35
C PRO A 791 53.79 -31.41 18.79
N ALA A 792 53.38 -32.47 19.50
CA ALA A 792 53.81 -32.74 20.86
C ALA A 792 55.31 -33.08 20.93
N ARG A 793 56.10 -32.26 21.65
CA ARG A 793 57.50 -32.55 21.96
C ARG A 793 57.58 -33.36 23.25
N ARG A 794 58.05 -34.61 23.16
CA ARG A 794 58.15 -35.53 24.31
C ARG A 794 59.13 -35.01 25.37
N SER A 795 58.72 -35.11 26.64
CA SER A 795 59.62 -35.39 27.76
C SER A 795 58.95 -36.47 28.63
N SER A 796 59.74 -37.21 29.42
CA SER A 796 59.36 -38.55 29.89
C SER A 796 59.67 -38.78 31.38
N THR A 797 59.26 -39.98 31.85
CA THR A 797 59.58 -40.64 33.15
C THR A 797 58.53 -40.40 34.26
N PRO A 798 58.50 -41.20 35.36
CA PRO A 798 57.38 -42.14 35.62
C PRO A 798 56.59 -41.76 36.89
N VAL A 799 55.54 -42.44 37.35
CA VAL A 799 55.45 -43.80 37.97
C VAL A 799 53.96 -44.19 37.99
N GLY A 800 53.56 -45.42 37.63
CA GLY A 800 53.18 -46.51 38.56
C GLY A 800 51.80 -46.29 39.22
N HIS A 801 50.85 -47.23 39.27
CA HIS A 801 50.96 -48.70 39.16
C HIS A 801 49.68 -49.36 38.55
N THR A 802 49.81 -50.65 38.21
CA THR A 802 48.75 -51.69 38.13
C THR A 802 47.47 -51.41 37.32
N ALA A 803 47.42 -52.01 36.13
CA ALA A 803 46.19 -52.66 35.64
C ALA A 803 46.02 -54.04 36.37
N PRO A 804 44.90 -54.80 36.21
CA PRO A 804 44.78 -55.61 34.98
C PRO A 804 43.34 -55.95 34.49
N SER A 805 43.20 -56.16 33.17
CA SER A 805 42.47 -57.30 32.54
C SER A 805 40.93 -57.43 32.68
N ARG A 806 40.17 -58.11 31.80
CA ARG A 806 40.39 -58.65 30.43
C ARG A 806 39.02 -59.06 29.81
N LEU A 807 39.05 -59.40 28.50
CA LEU A 807 38.04 -60.13 27.70
C LEU A 807 36.77 -59.36 27.30
N GLY A 808 36.25 -59.47 26.07
CA GLY A 808 36.88 -59.96 24.83
C GLY A 808 35.94 -60.63 23.83
N LEU A 809 36.12 -60.33 22.53
CA LEU A 809 35.45 -60.93 21.34
C LEU A 809 33.92 -60.64 21.29
N ALA A 810 33.18 -60.61 20.18
CA ALA A 810 33.31 -60.57 18.71
C ALA A 810 31.84 -60.68 18.20
N LEU A 811 31.39 -60.33 16.98
CA LEU A 811 31.97 -59.81 15.73
C LEU A 811 30.86 -58.98 15.00
N ASP A 812 31.04 -58.65 13.72
CA ASP A 812 30.15 -57.83 12.85
C ASP A 812 28.63 -58.14 12.88
N GLY A 813 27.73 -57.20 12.53
CA GLY A 813 27.95 -55.80 12.11
C GLY A 813 26.71 -55.18 11.46
N GLY A 814 26.58 -53.85 11.46
CA GLY A 814 25.43 -53.14 10.87
C GLY A 814 25.21 -51.73 11.42
N VAL A 815 25.84 -50.71 10.80
CA VAL A 815 25.81 -49.32 11.26
C VAL A 815 24.69 -48.52 10.59
N LEU A 816 23.85 -47.81 11.37
CA LEU A 816 23.37 -46.44 11.06
C LEU A 816 22.46 -45.86 12.17
N ARG A 817 22.98 -44.99 13.07
CA ARG A 817 22.24 -43.86 13.68
C ARG A 817 23.07 -42.94 14.61
N PHE A 818 22.48 -41.76 14.85
CA PHE A 818 22.61 -40.86 16.02
C PHE A 818 22.62 -41.61 17.38
N PRO A 819 23.03 -41.02 18.54
CA PRO A 819 22.94 -39.59 18.93
C PRO A 819 24.27 -39.09 19.58
N GLY A 820 24.38 -38.31 20.68
CA GLY A 820 23.43 -37.74 21.65
C GLY A 820 24.14 -36.94 22.76
N ALA A 821 23.39 -36.17 23.56
CA ALA A 821 23.91 -35.24 24.58
C ALA A 821 24.22 -35.90 25.94
N ALA A 822 25.04 -35.25 26.79
CA ALA A 822 24.78 -34.92 28.23
C ALA A 822 26.07 -34.66 29.06
N GLY A 823 25.89 -33.99 30.22
CA GLY A 823 26.87 -33.86 31.33
C GLY A 823 27.69 -32.55 31.31
N HIS A 824 27.59 -31.55 32.21
CA HIS A 824 27.43 -31.39 33.68
C HIS A 824 28.74 -31.20 34.47
N ILE A 825 28.73 -30.17 35.35
CA ILE A 825 29.51 -30.00 36.60
C ILE A 825 31.02 -29.69 36.44
N ALA A 826 31.69 -28.86 37.26
CA ALA A 826 31.31 -27.68 38.08
C ALA A 826 32.58 -26.97 38.65
N THR A 827 32.38 -25.87 39.40
CA THR A 827 33.22 -25.37 40.54
C THR A 827 34.61 -24.71 40.32
N TYR A 828 34.64 -23.40 40.63
CA TYR A 828 35.51 -22.69 41.58
C TYR A 828 37.02 -22.38 41.33
N VAL A 829 37.30 -21.06 41.25
CA VAL A 829 38.24 -20.25 42.08
C VAL A 829 39.77 -20.49 42.05
N GLY A 830 40.53 -19.38 42.02
CA GLY A 830 42.00 -19.30 42.20
C GLY A 830 42.65 -18.40 41.13
N SER A 831 42.72 -17.06 41.23
CA SER A 831 43.40 -16.18 42.22
C SER A 831 44.90 -15.92 41.96
N LEU A 832 45.19 -14.65 41.61
CA LEU A 832 46.41 -13.86 41.98
C LEU A 832 47.79 -14.38 41.51
N SER A 833 48.46 -13.67 40.61
CA SER A 833 49.49 -12.60 40.90
C SER A 833 50.92 -13.10 40.57
N THR A 834 52.02 -12.32 40.48
CA THR A 834 52.45 -11.03 41.07
C THR A 834 53.43 -10.25 40.16
N SER A 835 53.65 -8.94 40.46
CA SER A 835 54.89 -8.13 40.25
C SER A 835 55.48 -7.94 38.83
N SER A 836 56.25 -6.90 38.47
CA SER A 836 56.69 -5.61 39.09
C SER A 836 57.32 -4.74 37.96
N GLY A 837 57.49 -3.41 38.02
CA GLY A 837 57.15 -2.36 39.01
C GLY A 837 57.89 -1.04 38.64
N VAL A 838 57.61 0.07 39.37
CA VAL A 838 58.53 1.19 39.78
C VAL A 838 59.46 1.84 38.71
N SER A 839 59.56 3.17 38.48
CA SER A 839 59.56 4.34 39.41
C SER A 839 59.16 5.69 38.77
N ASP A 840 58.48 6.53 39.58
CA ASP A 840 58.71 7.97 39.88
C ASP A 840 58.77 9.13 38.84
N PHE A 841 58.42 10.30 39.39
CA PHE A 841 58.22 11.68 38.85
C PHE A 841 59.50 12.57 39.07
N PRO A 842 59.62 13.88 38.67
CA PRO A 842 58.62 14.96 38.79
C PRO A 842 58.64 16.20 37.83
N ALA A 843 57.63 17.08 38.02
CA ALA A 843 57.60 18.57 37.88
C ALA A 843 58.00 19.25 36.53
N ASP A 844 57.59 20.48 36.18
CA ASP A 844 56.88 21.63 36.83
C ASP A 844 55.65 22.06 35.95
N TYR A 845 54.55 22.69 36.44
CA TYR A 845 54.35 24.08 36.94
C TYR A 845 54.74 25.18 35.91
N SER A 846 53.96 26.24 35.59
CA SER A 846 52.75 26.88 36.19
C SER A 846 51.96 27.76 35.17
N PHE A 847 50.67 28.07 35.45
CA PHE A 847 49.98 29.40 35.30
C PHE A 847 49.87 30.10 33.90
N GLU A 848 48.91 30.99 33.57
CA GLU A 848 47.59 31.36 34.13
C GLU A 848 46.67 31.96 33.01
N GLU A 849 45.53 32.56 33.39
CA GLU A 849 44.48 33.20 32.56
C GLU A 849 44.89 34.62 32.03
N PRO A 850 44.12 35.37 31.19
CA PRO A 850 42.76 35.86 31.51
C PRO A 850 41.74 36.14 30.36
N LEU A 851 40.51 36.49 30.74
CA LEU A 851 39.49 37.22 29.96
C LEU A 851 39.64 38.76 30.12
N PRO A 852 38.99 39.58 29.26
CA PRO A 852 37.92 40.48 29.75
C PRO A 852 36.72 40.64 28.75
N GLU A 853 35.46 40.78 29.21
CA GLU A 853 34.61 42.01 29.36
C GLU A 853 34.22 42.73 28.04
N GLY A 854 33.11 43.49 27.87
CA GLY A 854 31.88 43.80 28.62
C GLY A 854 30.74 44.04 27.58
N GLU A 855 29.55 44.66 27.78
CA GLU A 855 28.78 45.30 28.87
C GLU A 855 27.27 44.99 28.58
N ALA A 856 26.32 44.82 29.52
CA ALA A 856 25.56 45.75 30.38
C ALA A 856 24.64 46.76 29.64
N GLU A 857 23.41 47.08 30.07
CA GLU A 857 22.56 46.62 31.19
C GLU A 857 21.32 45.80 30.66
N SER A 858 20.10 45.68 31.20
CA SER A 858 19.39 46.18 32.42
C SER A 858 18.21 45.26 32.84
N SER A 859 17.42 45.64 33.86
CA SER A 859 16.36 44.81 34.46
C SER A 859 15.04 45.54 34.76
N GLN A 860 13.89 44.90 34.50
CA GLN A 860 12.63 45.15 35.24
C GLN A 860 11.82 43.86 35.43
N THR A 861 11.22 43.71 36.61
CA THR A 861 10.38 42.57 37.00
C THR A 861 8.90 42.83 36.76
N SER A 862 8.18 41.88 36.16
CA SER A 862 6.73 41.77 36.34
C SER A 862 6.28 40.31 36.32
N SER A 863 5.39 39.95 37.24
CA SER A 863 4.86 38.59 37.43
C SER A 863 3.50 38.43 36.77
N GLN A 864 3.39 37.63 35.70
CA GLN A 864 2.11 37.22 35.11
C GLN A 864 2.18 35.79 34.58
N SER A 865 1.08 35.04 34.72
CA SER A 865 1.02 33.61 34.42
C SER A 865 0.90 33.32 32.92
N THR A 866 1.86 32.61 32.35
CA THR A 866 1.83 32.16 30.96
C THR A 866 0.96 30.92 30.77
N LYS A 867 -0.14 31.08 30.02
CA LYS A 867 -0.97 29.97 29.50
C LYS A 867 -0.18 29.12 28.49
N PRO A 868 -0.53 27.84 28.28
CA PRO A 868 0.20 26.97 27.35
C PRO A 868 0.20 27.55 25.92
N SER A 869 1.38 27.51 25.28
CA SER A 869 1.57 27.91 23.89
C SER A 869 0.84 26.95 22.95
N THR A 870 -0.02 27.47 22.07
CA THR A 870 -0.62 26.68 20.99
C THR A 870 0.45 26.18 20.01
N SER A 871 0.25 24.98 19.49
CA SER A 871 1.25 24.32 18.65
C SER A 871 1.29 24.90 17.24
N LEU A 872 2.40 24.66 16.54
CA LEU A 872 2.51 24.99 15.11
C LEU A 872 1.55 24.14 14.25
N LEU A 873 1.17 22.95 14.73
CA LEU A 873 0.16 22.11 14.08
C LEU A 873 -1.24 22.75 14.16
N ASP A 874 -1.62 23.34 15.30
CA ASP A 874 -2.87 24.10 15.43
C ASP A 874 -2.92 25.27 14.42
N ARG A 875 -1.79 25.95 14.19
CA ARG A 875 -1.68 27.02 13.18
C ARG A 875 -1.80 26.50 11.74
N ILE A 876 -1.32 25.30 11.45
CA ILE A 876 -1.50 24.64 10.13
C ILE A 876 -2.95 24.19 9.93
N TYR A 877 -3.65 23.80 10.99
CA TYR A 877 -4.96 23.12 10.91
C TYR A 877 -6.19 23.97 11.30
N CYS A 878 -6.02 25.18 11.84
CA CYS A 878 -7.13 26.00 12.36
C CYS A 878 -7.08 27.50 12.01
N ASN A 879 -6.12 27.99 11.21
CA ASN A 879 -6.04 29.43 10.92
C ASN A 879 -7.19 29.91 9.99
N VAL A 880 -8.02 30.81 10.52
CA VAL A 880 -9.02 31.57 9.78
C VAL A 880 -8.63 33.05 9.83
N GLN A 881 -8.59 33.71 8.67
CA GLN A 881 -8.61 35.17 8.57
C GLN A 881 -9.74 35.59 7.63
N GLN A 882 -10.67 36.38 8.15
CA GLN A 882 -11.62 37.13 7.33
C GLN A 882 -11.03 38.53 7.08
N PRO A 883 -10.96 39.01 5.82
CA PRO A 883 -10.60 40.39 5.55
C PRO A 883 -11.69 41.34 6.07
N SER A 884 -11.29 42.35 6.85
CA SER A 884 -12.17 43.44 7.26
C SER A 884 -12.44 44.37 6.07
N LEU A 885 -13.70 44.50 5.66
CA LEU A 885 -14.12 45.48 4.65
C LEU A 885 -14.43 46.84 5.30
N GLU A 886 -13.70 47.88 4.88
CA GLU A 886 -14.11 49.26 5.12
C GLU A 886 -15.23 49.69 4.15
N GLN A 887 -15.95 50.75 4.53
CA GLN A 887 -17.26 51.07 3.98
C GLN A 887 -17.20 52.17 2.91
N THR A 888 -17.91 51.98 1.80
CA THR A 888 -18.60 53.07 1.10
C THR A 888 -20.03 52.63 0.75
N SER A 889 -20.94 53.59 0.60
CA SER A 889 -22.37 53.37 0.86
C SER A 889 -23.28 53.43 -0.37
N LYS A 890 -24.38 52.67 -0.33
CA LYS A 890 -25.75 53.17 -0.60
C LYS A 890 -26.85 52.14 -0.22
N ARG A 891 -27.86 52.62 0.52
CA ARG A 891 -29.21 52.03 0.72
C ARG A 891 -30.13 52.49 -0.44
N PRO A 892 -31.40 52.03 -0.61
CA PRO A 892 -32.32 51.29 0.29
C PRO A 892 -32.95 50.03 -0.39
N SER A 893 -33.98 49.30 0.09
CA SER A 893 -34.91 49.45 1.24
C SER A 893 -35.37 48.07 1.78
N SER A 894 -36.22 48.10 2.82
CA SER A 894 -37.03 47.05 3.49
C SER A 894 -37.77 46.06 2.54
N ASP A 895 -38.29 44.90 2.99
CA ASP A 895 -38.96 44.59 4.27
C ASP A 895 -38.65 43.23 4.92
N MET A 896 -39.05 43.08 6.19
CA MET A 896 -38.93 41.85 6.99
C MET A 896 -40.23 41.05 7.08
N SER A 897 -40.14 39.71 7.11
CA SER A 897 -41.02 38.86 7.92
C SER A 897 -40.42 37.45 8.08
N SER A 898 -40.95 36.64 9.00
CA SER A 898 -40.34 35.40 9.50
C SER A 898 -41.00 34.10 9.00
N SER A 899 -40.17 33.08 8.76
CA SER A 899 -40.53 31.66 8.74
C SER A 899 -39.71 30.95 9.83
N LYS A 900 -40.32 30.25 10.80
CA LYS A 900 -41.03 28.96 10.75
C LYS A 900 -40.12 27.78 10.36
N GLY A 901 -40.09 26.78 11.24
CA GLY A 901 -39.20 25.62 11.16
C GLY A 901 -39.64 24.53 10.17
N PRO A 902 -38.89 23.41 10.10
CA PRO A 902 -39.06 22.38 9.07
C PRO A 902 -40.33 21.54 9.27
N ASN A 903 -41.02 21.24 8.16
CA ASN A 903 -42.16 20.31 8.12
C ASN A 903 -41.70 18.87 7.82
N SER A 904 -42.41 17.89 8.37
CA SER A 904 -42.10 16.46 8.30
C SER A 904 -42.59 15.74 7.03
N ASN A 905 -42.71 16.43 5.89
CA ASN A 905 -43.45 15.91 4.72
C ASN A 905 -42.57 15.43 3.55
N ASP A 906 -41.26 15.69 3.57
CA ASP A 906 -40.37 15.34 2.44
C ASP A 906 -40.06 13.83 2.36
N ASP A 907 -40.00 13.13 3.51
CA ASP A 907 -39.74 11.68 3.55
C ASP A 907 -40.89 10.87 2.92
N GLU A 908 -42.13 11.25 3.18
CA GLU A 908 -43.32 10.58 2.61
C GLU A 908 -43.43 10.83 1.10
N ALA A 909 -43.05 12.03 0.65
CA ALA A 909 -42.93 12.36 -0.77
C ALA A 909 -41.82 11.57 -1.48
N PHE A 910 -40.76 11.15 -0.78
CA PHE A 910 -39.73 10.26 -1.30
C PHE A 910 -40.22 8.81 -1.40
N ALA A 911 -40.87 8.28 -0.36
CA ALA A 911 -41.47 6.95 -0.36
C ALA A 911 -42.50 6.77 -1.51
N ALA A 912 -43.38 7.76 -1.71
CA ALA A 912 -44.36 7.76 -2.80
C ALA A 912 -43.73 7.76 -4.20
N ARG A 913 -42.49 8.25 -4.36
CA ARG A 913 -41.75 8.25 -5.63
C ARG A 913 -41.11 6.89 -5.96
N LEU A 914 -40.78 6.05 -4.98
CA LEU A 914 -40.29 4.70 -5.24
C LEU A 914 -41.40 3.80 -5.80
N LEU A 915 -42.57 3.79 -5.16
CA LEU A 915 -43.66 2.86 -5.49
C LEU A 915 -44.24 3.04 -6.90
N LYS A 916 -44.23 4.26 -7.45
CA LYS A 916 -44.78 4.54 -8.80
C LYS A 916 -43.90 4.11 -9.99
N ARG A 917 -42.73 3.48 -9.77
CA ARG A 917 -41.83 3.08 -10.87
C ARG A 917 -42.03 1.66 -11.43
N HIS A 918 -42.90 0.84 -10.84
CA HIS A 918 -43.22 -0.51 -11.34
C HIS A 918 -44.33 -0.54 -12.41
N GLN A 919 -44.21 0.26 -13.47
CA GLN A 919 -44.96 0.07 -14.71
C GLN A 919 -44.04 0.16 -15.93
N THR A 920 -44.00 -0.92 -16.73
CA THR A 920 -43.00 -1.12 -17.77
C THR A 920 -43.36 -0.42 -19.09
N ALA A 921 -42.83 0.79 -19.30
CA ALA A 921 -42.87 1.46 -20.60
C ALA A 921 -42.01 0.71 -21.65
N LYS A 922 -42.65 -0.14 -22.45
CA LYS A 922 -42.00 -0.89 -23.54
C LYS A 922 -41.39 0.09 -24.57
N ARG A 923 -40.08 0.03 -24.81
CA ARG A 923 -39.40 0.84 -25.83
C ARG A 923 -39.81 0.34 -27.23
N ILE A 924 -40.35 1.24 -28.05
CA ILE A 924 -40.64 1.00 -29.47
C ILE A 924 -39.32 0.71 -30.21
N LYS A 925 -39.31 -0.27 -31.11
CA LYS A 925 -38.23 -0.49 -32.08
C LYS A 925 -38.43 0.45 -33.28
N LEU A 926 -37.37 1.15 -33.69
CA LEU A 926 -37.31 1.90 -34.95
C LEU A 926 -36.40 1.13 -35.94
N VAL A 927 -36.67 1.25 -37.24
CA VAL A 927 -36.10 0.38 -38.30
C VAL A 927 -35.83 1.16 -39.59
N LYS A 928 -34.76 0.77 -40.30
CA LYS A 928 -34.22 1.28 -41.58
C LYS A 928 -33.69 2.73 -41.56
N GLN A 929 -32.65 2.97 -42.36
CA GLN A 929 -32.07 4.30 -42.65
C GLN A 929 -32.94 5.02 -43.69
N HIS A 930 -32.91 6.36 -43.69
CA HIS A 930 -33.46 7.20 -44.76
C HIS A 930 -32.30 7.78 -45.59
N LEU A 931 -32.48 7.85 -46.90
CA LEU A 931 -31.52 8.50 -47.82
C LEU A 931 -32.06 9.88 -48.17
N ASN A 932 -31.25 10.93 -47.99
CA ASN A 932 -31.65 12.27 -48.37
C ASN A 932 -31.55 12.40 -49.91
N PRO A 933 -32.64 12.73 -50.63
CA PRO A 933 -32.69 12.67 -52.10
C PRO A 933 -31.92 13.78 -52.83
N GLU A 934 -31.39 14.79 -52.11
CA GLU A 934 -30.57 15.88 -52.69
C GLU A 934 -29.06 15.68 -52.48
N THR A 935 -28.65 14.78 -51.57
CA THR A 935 -27.23 14.47 -51.30
C THR A 935 -26.85 13.01 -51.58
N GLY A 936 -27.82 12.09 -51.53
CA GLY A 936 -27.58 10.65 -51.63
C GLY A 936 -27.10 9.99 -50.33
N ASP A 937 -26.90 10.76 -49.25
CA ASP A 937 -26.37 10.25 -47.98
C ASP A 937 -27.44 9.64 -47.07
N SER A 938 -27.05 8.62 -46.29
CA SER A 938 -27.95 7.98 -45.32
C SER A 938 -27.98 8.75 -43.99
N VAL A 939 -29.10 9.40 -43.69
CA VAL A 939 -29.27 10.21 -42.47
C VAL A 939 -29.62 9.30 -41.28
N THR A 940 -28.88 9.42 -40.17
CA THR A 940 -29.23 8.75 -38.90
C THR A 940 -29.76 9.74 -37.85
N THR A 941 -30.45 9.23 -36.82
CA THR A 941 -31.06 10.05 -35.75
C THR A 941 -30.07 11.02 -35.07
N PRO A 942 -28.84 10.61 -34.68
CA PRO A 942 -27.82 11.54 -34.18
C PRO A 942 -27.44 12.65 -35.17
N ASP A 943 -27.29 12.33 -36.45
CA ASP A 943 -26.83 13.28 -37.47
C ASP A 943 -27.90 14.35 -37.71
N TYR A 944 -29.17 13.94 -37.85
CA TYR A 944 -30.31 14.84 -37.97
C TYR A 944 -30.42 15.81 -36.78
N LEU A 945 -30.32 15.30 -35.54
CA LEU A 945 -30.38 16.15 -34.34
C LEU A 945 -29.17 17.08 -34.21
N THR A 946 -28.04 16.74 -34.81
CA THR A 946 -26.85 17.59 -34.88
C THR A 946 -27.04 18.68 -35.94
N ALA A 947 -27.58 18.34 -37.11
CA ALA A 947 -27.91 19.30 -38.17
C ALA A 947 -28.96 20.33 -37.72
N VAL A 948 -30.05 19.90 -37.05
CA VAL A 948 -31.08 20.80 -36.50
C VAL A 948 -30.51 21.78 -35.47
N ARG A 949 -29.63 21.33 -34.56
CA ARG A 949 -28.92 22.22 -33.63
C ARG A 949 -28.02 23.21 -34.37
N THR A 950 -27.25 22.74 -35.34
CA THR A 950 -26.34 23.57 -36.13
C THR A 950 -27.09 24.63 -36.94
N LEU A 951 -28.30 24.32 -37.42
CA LEU A 951 -29.19 25.30 -38.04
C LEU A 951 -29.62 26.38 -37.04
N PHE A 952 -30.22 25.99 -35.90
CA PHE A 952 -30.72 26.97 -34.93
C PHE A 952 -29.60 27.84 -34.32
N SER A 953 -28.40 27.30 -34.09
CA SER A 953 -27.22 28.08 -33.67
C SER A 953 -26.67 29.02 -34.75
N ARG A 954 -26.93 28.75 -36.04
CA ARG A 954 -26.61 29.68 -37.14
C ARG A 954 -27.71 30.73 -37.39
N ALA A 955 -28.93 30.45 -36.95
CA ALA A 955 -30.13 31.21 -37.34
C ALA A 955 -30.39 32.50 -36.54
N SER A 956 -29.88 32.66 -35.32
CA SER A 956 -30.10 33.90 -34.56
C SER A 956 -29.16 34.12 -33.37
N MET A 957 -28.63 35.34 -33.30
CA MET A 957 -27.94 35.88 -32.13
C MET A 957 -28.90 35.87 -30.91
N GLY A 958 -28.68 34.96 -29.97
CA GLY A 958 -29.27 35.02 -28.62
C GLY A 958 -30.66 34.39 -28.42
N LYS A 959 -31.20 33.60 -29.37
CA LYS A 959 -32.51 32.90 -29.22
C LYS A 959 -32.47 31.37 -29.32
N GLU A 960 -31.28 30.77 -29.46
CA GLU A 960 -31.09 29.33 -29.75
C GLU A 960 -31.91 28.37 -28.86
N ASN A 961 -31.95 28.64 -27.55
CA ASN A 961 -32.68 27.81 -26.59
C ASN A 961 -34.21 27.80 -26.81
N HIS A 962 -34.79 28.87 -27.39
CA HIS A 962 -36.24 28.96 -27.61
C HIS A 962 -36.68 28.03 -28.75
N CYS A 963 -36.09 28.21 -29.94
CA CYS A 963 -36.43 27.41 -31.12
C CYS A 963 -36.14 25.90 -30.92
N PHE A 964 -35.08 25.56 -30.17
CA PHE A 964 -34.79 24.16 -29.86
C PHE A 964 -35.75 23.55 -28.82
N GLU A 965 -36.25 24.34 -27.86
CA GLU A 965 -37.30 23.88 -26.93
C GLU A 965 -38.68 23.82 -27.59
N GLU A 966 -39.00 24.69 -28.56
CA GLU A 966 -40.21 24.58 -29.38
C GLU A 966 -40.19 23.32 -30.26
N PHE A 967 -39.08 23.06 -30.95
CA PHE A 967 -38.84 21.82 -31.69
C PHE A 967 -39.00 20.57 -30.81
N LYS A 968 -38.40 20.60 -29.61
CA LYS A 968 -38.52 19.54 -28.60
C LYS A 968 -39.94 19.39 -28.04
N GLY A 969 -40.67 20.50 -27.90
CA GLY A 969 -42.08 20.53 -27.49
C GLY A 969 -43.00 19.90 -28.54
N ALA A 970 -42.83 20.22 -29.82
CA ALA A 970 -43.57 19.60 -30.92
C ALA A 970 -43.35 18.08 -30.96
N LEU A 971 -42.10 17.63 -30.83
CA LEU A 971 -41.73 16.21 -30.71
C LEU A 971 -42.37 15.51 -29.50
N LEU A 972 -42.39 16.15 -28.33
CA LEU A 972 -43.00 15.60 -27.12
C LEU A 972 -44.53 15.51 -27.24
N ASN A 973 -45.18 16.51 -27.84
CA ASN A 973 -46.62 16.51 -28.10
C ASN A 973 -47.02 15.42 -29.12
N TYR A 974 -46.22 15.20 -30.17
CA TYR A 974 -46.43 14.09 -31.12
C TYR A 974 -46.32 12.72 -30.43
N LYS A 975 -45.39 12.60 -29.48
CA LYS A 975 -45.16 11.36 -28.73
C LYS A 975 -46.26 11.10 -27.69
N ALA A 976 -46.74 12.14 -27.02
CA ALA A 976 -47.72 12.04 -25.94
C ALA A 976 -49.12 11.62 -26.41
N ASN A 977 -49.60 12.18 -27.53
CA ASN A 977 -50.91 11.87 -28.13
C ASN A 977 -50.90 10.51 -28.87
N GLY A 978 -50.26 9.51 -28.28
CA GLY A 978 -49.70 8.38 -29.03
C GLY A 978 -50.55 7.14 -29.14
N THR A 979 -51.71 7.10 -28.49
CA THR A 979 -52.57 5.91 -28.40
C THR A 979 -53.98 6.11 -28.95
N GLU A 980 -54.45 7.35 -29.14
CA GLU A 980 -55.82 7.64 -29.58
C GLU A 980 -55.90 8.83 -30.57
N ALA A 981 -56.71 8.66 -31.62
CA ALA A 981 -57.26 9.66 -32.55
C ALA A 981 -56.33 10.51 -33.47
N GLY A 982 -56.29 10.11 -34.77
CA GLY A 982 -56.50 11.05 -35.90
C GLY A 982 -55.28 11.64 -36.63
N SER A 983 -55.47 11.91 -37.94
CA SER A 983 -54.48 12.50 -38.86
C SER A 983 -53.95 13.87 -38.42
N SER A 984 -54.79 14.63 -37.71
CA SER A 984 -54.48 15.97 -37.20
C SER A 984 -53.25 16.02 -36.29
N SER A 985 -52.80 14.89 -35.74
CA SER A 985 -51.60 14.82 -34.91
C SER A 985 -50.34 15.10 -35.73
N VAL A 986 -50.21 14.53 -36.93
CA VAL A 986 -49.06 14.76 -37.83
C VAL A 986 -49.18 16.06 -38.61
N GLU A 987 -50.38 16.47 -38.98
CA GLU A 987 -50.61 17.79 -39.61
C GLU A 987 -50.16 18.94 -38.67
N ARG A 988 -50.46 18.85 -37.37
CA ARG A 988 -49.97 19.81 -36.35
C ARG A 988 -48.46 19.81 -36.19
N VAL A 989 -47.82 18.65 -36.25
CA VAL A 989 -46.36 18.51 -36.07
C VAL A 989 -45.62 18.99 -37.32
N PHE A 990 -46.11 18.63 -38.51
CA PHE A 990 -45.63 19.19 -39.77
C PHE A 990 -45.75 20.72 -39.78
N ALA A 991 -46.89 21.29 -39.38
CA ALA A 991 -47.07 22.74 -39.32
C ALA A 991 -46.08 23.44 -38.36
N ALA A 992 -45.84 22.87 -37.17
CA ALA A 992 -44.88 23.40 -36.20
C ALA A 992 -43.42 23.32 -36.71
N LEU A 993 -43.04 22.22 -37.33
CA LEU A 993 -41.70 22.06 -37.93
C LEU A 993 -41.53 22.93 -39.18
N ALA A 994 -42.59 23.10 -39.97
CA ALA A 994 -42.63 24.01 -41.12
C ALA A 994 -42.38 25.46 -40.69
N SER A 995 -43.03 25.94 -39.63
CA SER A 995 -42.79 27.29 -39.10
C SER A 995 -41.39 27.49 -38.51
N LEU A 996 -40.68 26.40 -38.17
CA LEU A 996 -39.30 26.44 -37.66
C LEU A 996 -38.24 26.31 -38.78
N PHE A 997 -38.50 25.54 -39.83
CA PHE A 997 -37.50 25.22 -40.86
C PHE A 997 -37.67 25.97 -42.19
N ILE A 998 -38.88 26.40 -42.57
CA ILE A 998 -39.06 27.18 -43.81
C ILE A 998 -38.43 28.58 -43.70
N PRO A 999 -38.61 29.37 -42.61
CA PRO A 999 -38.03 30.71 -42.50
C PRO A 999 -36.49 30.74 -42.38
N LEU A 1000 -35.86 29.55 -42.34
CA LEU A 1000 -34.42 29.34 -42.21
C LEU A 1000 -33.84 28.64 -43.46
N ASP A 1001 -34.58 28.65 -44.58
CA ASP A 1001 -34.23 28.02 -45.87
C ASP A 1001 -33.78 26.54 -45.73
N ALA A 1002 -34.38 25.80 -44.79
CA ALA A 1002 -34.01 24.42 -44.47
C ALA A 1002 -35.11 23.37 -44.74
N PRO A 1003 -35.83 23.39 -45.90
CA PRO A 1003 -36.90 22.43 -46.18
C PRO A 1003 -36.41 20.97 -46.23
N GLY A 1004 -35.13 20.72 -46.50
CA GLY A 1004 -34.53 19.38 -46.40
C GLY A 1004 -34.69 18.75 -45.02
N LEU A 1005 -34.47 19.51 -43.93
CA LEU A 1005 -34.64 19.02 -42.56
C LEU A 1005 -36.11 18.84 -42.16
N LEU A 1006 -37.05 19.50 -42.85
CA LEU A 1006 -38.47 19.20 -42.70
C LEU A 1006 -38.82 17.84 -43.31
N ARG A 1007 -38.24 17.47 -44.46
CA ARG A 1007 -38.44 16.15 -45.09
C ARG A 1007 -37.75 15.03 -44.30
N ASP A 1008 -36.48 15.21 -43.93
CA ASP A 1008 -35.69 14.20 -43.20
C ASP A 1008 -36.26 13.85 -41.81
N PHE A 1009 -37.15 14.69 -41.27
CA PHE A 1009 -37.93 14.36 -40.07
C PHE A 1009 -38.79 13.08 -40.23
N ILE A 1010 -39.07 12.61 -41.45
CA ILE A 1010 -39.83 11.37 -41.70
C ILE A 1010 -39.23 10.13 -41.02
N VAL A 1011 -37.94 10.15 -40.67
CA VAL A 1011 -37.28 9.15 -39.81
C VAL A 1011 -37.94 9.01 -38.42
N PHE A 1012 -38.54 10.08 -37.90
CA PHE A 1012 -39.18 10.16 -36.59
C PHE A 1012 -40.72 10.03 -36.65
N VAL A 1013 -41.30 10.03 -37.86
CA VAL A 1013 -42.74 9.87 -38.09
C VAL A 1013 -43.12 8.39 -38.00
N ARG A 1014 -44.28 8.09 -37.43
CA ARG A 1014 -44.81 6.71 -37.29
C ARG A 1014 -45.15 6.14 -38.66
N ASP A 1015 -44.96 4.84 -38.86
CA ASP A 1015 -45.21 4.19 -40.17
C ASP A 1015 -46.65 4.35 -40.67
N SER A 1016 -47.63 4.47 -39.78
CA SER A 1016 -49.03 4.80 -40.10
C SER A 1016 -49.22 6.19 -40.74
N ASP A 1017 -48.36 7.15 -40.40
CA ASP A 1017 -48.56 8.56 -40.71
C ASP A 1017 -47.56 9.05 -41.78
N LYS A 1018 -46.50 8.28 -42.05
CA LYS A 1018 -45.50 8.56 -43.10
C LYS A 1018 -46.13 8.89 -44.47
N PRO A 1019 -47.20 8.22 -44.96
CA PRO A 1019 -47.82 8.58 -46.23
C PRO A 1019 -48.38 10.02 -46.22
N LYS A 1020 -49.06 10.41 -45.13
CA LYS A 1020 -49.62 11.77 -44.98
C LYS A 1020 -48.50 12.80 -44.80
N TYR A 1021 -47.44 12.48 -44.07
CA TYR A 1021 -46.28 13.37 -43.92
C TYR A 1021 -45.55 13.59 -45.25
N ALA A 1022 -45.38 12.55 -46.07
CA ALA A 1022 -44.80 12.66 -47.40
C ALA A 1022 -45.69 13.48 -48.36
N GLU A 1023 -47.01 13.32 -48.30
CA GLU A 1023 -47.98 14.15 -49.04
C GLU A 1023 -47.87 15.64 -48.64
N LEU A 1024 -47.83 15.94 -47.34
CA LEU A 1024 -47.67 17.30 -46.82
C LEU A 1024 -46.32 17.91 -47.23
N CYS A 1025 -45.22 17.16 -47.13
CA CYS A 1025 -43.91 17.57 -47.63
C CYS A 1025 -43.94 17.89 -49.12
N LYS A 1026 -44.59 17.05 -49.92
CA LYS A 1026 -44.70 17.23 -51.38
C LYS A 1026 -45.58 18.43 -51.76
N GLY A 1027 -46.70 18.63 -51.07
CA GLY A 1027 -47.58 19.79 -51.29
C GLY A 1027 -46.92 21.13 -50.95
N LEU A 1028 -45.98 21.13 -50.00
CA LEU A 1028 -45.23 22.33 -49.59
C LEU A 1028 -43.96 22.56 -50.44
N THR A 1029 -43.19 21.51 -50.74
CA THR A 1029 -41.85 21.62 -51.36
C THR A 1029 -41.81 21.26 -52.84
N GLY A 1030 -42.92 20.82 -53.42
CA GLY A 1030 -43.03 20.33 -54.81
C GLY A 1030 -42.38 18.97 -55.07
N LEU A 1031 -41.47 18.52 -54.18
CA LEU A 1031 -40.66 17.32 -54.35
C LEU A 1031 -41.21 16.13 -53.56
N SER A 1032 -41.17 14.94 -54.15
CA SER A 1032 -41.68 13.72 -53.53
C SER A 1032 -40.66 13.13 -52.55
N VAL A 1033 -41.08 12.81 -51.32
CA VAL A 1033 -40.24 12.08 -50.37
C VAL A 1033 -40.22 10.59 -50.77
N THR A 1034 -39.11 10.13 -51.34
CA THR A 1034 -38.96 8.76 -51.84
C THR A 1034 -38.52 7.81 -50.73
N SER A 1035 -39.45 6.97 -50.25
CA SER A 1035 -39.08 5.76 -49.53
C SER A 1035 -38.29 4.84 -50.47
N GLY A 1036 -37.01 4.61 -50.16
CA GLY A 1036 -36.04 3.93 -51.04
C GLY A 1036 -36.30 2.44 -51.26
N GLU A 1037 -37.34 2.14 -52.05
CA GLU A 1037 -37.71 0.80 -52.53
C GLU A 1037 -38.54 0.95 -53.83
N ASP A 1038 -37.96 1.56 -54.90
CA ASP A 1038 -38.31 1.24 -56.30
C ASP A 1038 -37.42 1.92 -57.38
N THR A 1039 -37.47 1.34 -58.58
CA THR A 1039 -36.98 1.75 -59.93
C THR A 1039 -35.64 2.50 -60.11
N ALA A 1040 -34.77 1.86 -60.90
CA ALA A 1040 -33.78 2.53 -61.75
C ALA A 1040 -34.10 2.23 -63.22
N GLU A 1041 -34.00 3.21 -64.14
CA GLU A 1041 -33.70 2.95 -65.57
C GLU A 1041 -33.46 4.22 -66.41
N SER A 1042 -32.32 4.28 -67.10
CA SER A 1042 -32.02 5.09 -68.31
C SER A 1042 -32.09 6.64 -68.22
N SER A 1043 -31.39 7.44 -69.04
CA SER A 1043 -30.56 7.14 -70.22
C SER A 1043 -29.29 8.00 -70.32
N SER A 1044 -28.24 7.39 -70.89
CA SER A 1044 -27.17 7.86 -71.83
C SER A 1044 -26.94 9.37 -72.11
N ASP A 1045 -25.77 9.88 -72.52
CA ASP A 1045 -24.51 9.35 -73.13
C ASP A 1045 -23.28 10.17 -72.61
N ALA A 1046 -21.98 9.93 -72.88
CA ALA A 1046 -21.26 9.07 -73.84
C ALA A 1046 -19.83 8.70 -73.34
N ALA A 1047 -19.05 7.99 -74.18
CA ALA A 1047 -17.57 7.83 -74.14
C ALA A 1047 -16.95 7.10 -72.90
N SER A 1048 -16.76 5.76 -72.94
CA SER A 1048 -15.65 5.01 -73.57
C SER A 1048 -14.35 4.97 -72.71
N THR A 1049 -13.68 3.82 -72.49
CA THR A 1049 -13.68 2.55 -73.24
C THR A 1049 -13.33 1.34 -72.35
N SER A 1050 -13.83 0.14 -72.70
CA SER A 1050 -13.32 -1.22 -72.36
C SER A 1050 -12.52 -1.37 -71.04
N ALA A 1051 -13.05 -1.90 -69.93
CA ALA A 1051 -13.81 -3.14 -69.74
C ALA A 1051 -13.07 -4.41 -70.17
N PHE A 1052 -12.65 -5.21 -69.18
CA PHE A 1052 -12.49 -6.67 -69.29
C PHE A 1052 -13.35 -7.30 -68.19
N THR A 1053 -14.12 -8.34 -68.55
CA THR A 1053 -15.13 -8.93 -67.68
C THR A 1053 -14.54 -9.98 -66.75
N ALA A 1054 -14.86 -9.88 -65.46
CA ALA A 1054 -14.68 -10.95 -64.49
C ALA A 1054 -16.06 -11.44 -64.03
N THR A 1055 -16.40 -12.67 -64.41
CA THR A 1055 -17.65 -13.34 -64.08
C THR A 1055 -17.84 -13.45 -62.57
N LYS A 1056 -19.10 -13.33 -62.10
CA LYS A 1056 -19.48 -13.66 -60.72
C LYS A 1056 -19.58 -15.17 -60.57
N GLU A 1057 -18.45 -15.86 -60.68
CA GLU A 1057 -18.38 -17.31 -60.50
C GLU A 1057 -18.95 -17.71 -59.13
N ALA A 1058 -19.81 -18.73 -59.13
CA ALA A 1058 -20.11 -19.45 -57.90
C ALA A 1058 -18.82 -20.16 -57.47
N SER A 1059 -18.26 -19.78 -56.32
CA SER A 1059 -16.97 -20.29 -55.84
C SER A 1059 -16.95 -21.83 -55.88
N PRO A 1060 -15.94 -22.47 -56.50
CA PRO A 1060 -15.96 -23.90 -56.76
C PRO A 1060 -16.12 -24.70 -55.46
N PRO A 1061 -16.87 -25.82 -55.50
CA PRO A 1061 -17.31 -26.52 -54.30
C PRO A 1061 -16.10 -27.04 -53.52
N VAL A 1062 -15.78 -26.37 -52.41
CA VAL A 1062 -14.54 -26.58 -51.66
C VAL A 1062 -14.46 -28.01 -51.15
N SER A 1063 -13.35 -28.68 -51.44
CA SER A 1063 -13.10 -30.08 -51.05
C SER A 1063 -12.29 -30.21 -49.77
N CYS A 1064 -12.50 -31.29 -49.02
CA CYS A 1064 -11.75 -31.56 -47.79
C CYS A 1064 -10.37 -32.13 -48.09
N VAL A 1065 -9.28 -31.48 -47.67
CA VAL A 1065 -7.93 -31.98 -47.98
C VAL A 1065 -7.63 -33.36 -47.35
N ARG A 1066 -8.26 -33.74 -46.22
CA ARG A 1066 -8.09 -35.07 -45.60
C ARG A 1066 -8.98 -36.18 -46.19
N CYS A 1067 -10.23 -35.90 -46.59
CA CYS A 1067 -11.18 -36.93 -47.06
C CYS A 1067 -11.79 -36.70 -48.46
N LYS A 1068 -11.31 -35.69 -49.20
CA LYS A 1068 -11.69 -35.27 -50.56
C LYS A 1068 -13.18 -34.94 -50.81
N LYS A 1069 -14.08 -35.15 -49.83
CA LYS A 1069 -15.51 -34.80 -49.93
C LYS A 1069 -15.71 -33.33 -50.33
N SER A 1070 -16.58 -33.12 -51.31
CA SER A 1070 -17.01 -31.82 -51.86
C SER A 1070 -18.50 -31.91 -52.24
N PRO A 1071 -19.29 -30.83 -52.11
CA PRO A 1071 -18.98 -29.60 -51.37
C PRO A 1071 -18.87 -29.88 -49.86
N ILE A 1072 -18.01 -29.11 -49.15
CA ILE A 1072 -18.14 -28.97 -47.69
C ILE A 1072 -19.10 -27.80 -47.41
N THR A 1073 -20.21 -28.06 -46.72
CA THR A 1073 -21.15 -27.03 -46.24
C THR A 1073 -20.55 -26.13 -45.15
N ASP A 1074 -19.70 -26.69 -44.29
CA ASP A 1074 -18.95 -25.99 -43.23
C ASP A 1074 -17.42 -26.16 -43.42
N ALA A 1075 -16.86 -25.45 -44.40
CA ALA A 1075 -15.42 -25.45 -44.69
C ALA A 1075 -14.61 -24.67 -43.64
N LEU A 1076 -13.95 -25.37 -42.70
CA LEU A 1076 -13.08 -24.71 -41.71
C LEU A 1076 -11.62 -24.60 -42.20
N ARG A 1077 -11.20 -23.35 -42.41
CA ARG A 1077 -9.83 -22.97 -42.80
C ARG A 1077 -8.91 -22.84 -41.57
N ALA A 1078 -7.75 -23.51 -41.60
CA ALA A 1078 -6.68 -23.33 -40.62
C ALA A 1078 -5.94 -21.99 -40.83
N PRO A 1079 -5.17 -21.50 -39.83
CA PRO A 1079 -4.36 -20.27 -39.97
C PRO A 1079 -3.36 -20.31 -41.14
N CYS A 1080 -2.96 -21.51 -41.58
CA CYS A 1080 -2.09 -21.79 -42.71
C CYS A 1080 -2.84 -21.96 -44.05
N GLY A 1081 -4.07 -21.46 -44.19
CA GLY A 1081 -4.82 -21.46 -45.46
C GLY A 1081 -5.53 -22.77 -45.83
N HIS A 1082 -5.07 -23.93 -45.36
CA HIS A 1082 -5.65 -25.25 -45.66
C HIS A 1082 -7.05 -25.46 -45.05
N ILE A 1083 -7.91 -26.23 -45.74
CA ILE A 1083 -9.31 -26.49 -45.37
C ILE A 1083 -9.57 -27.97 -45.11
N CYS A 1084 -10.36 -28.29 -44.08
CA CYS A 1084 -10.90 -29.63 -43.82
C CYS A 1084 -12.34 -29.54 -43.32
N CYS A 1085 -13.11 -30.62 -43.54
CA CYS A 1085 -14.48 -30.73 -43.03
C CYS A 1085 -14.50 -31.03 -41.51
N PHE A 1086 -15.66 -30.80 -40.88
CA PHE A 1086 -15.85 -30.94 -39.44
C PHE A 1086 -15.41 -32.29 -38.87
N SER A 1087 -15.78 -33.41 -39.49
CA SER A 1087 -15.42 -34.75 -39.00
C SER A 1087 -13.91 -35.03 -39.05
N CYS A 1088 -13.23 -34.57 -40.11
CA CYS A 1088 -11.78 -34.69 -40.23
C CYS A 1088 -11.03 -33.87 -39.17
N TRP A 1089 -11.55 -32.68 -38.82
CA TRP A 1089 -11.03 -31.90 -37.70
C TRP A 1089 -11.31 -32.54 -36.34
N ARG A 1090 -12.51 -33.13 -36.15
CA ARG A 1090 -12.89 -33.78 -34.88
C ARG A 1090 -11.93 -34.89 -34.50
N ILE A 1091 -11.62 -35.78 -35.45
CA ILE A 1091 -10.67 -36.89 -35.28
C ILE A 1091 -9.29 -36.37 -34.85
N ILE A 1092 -8.76 -35.34 -35.51
CA ILE A 1092 -7.45 -34.72 -35.18
C ILE A 1092 -7.39 -34.16 -33.75
N ILE A 1093 -8.52 -33.67 -33.24
CA ILE A 1093 -8.65 -33.12 -31.88
C ILE A 1093 -8.81 -34.24 -30.84
N GLU A 1094 -9.56 -35.30 -31.19
CA GLU A 1094 -9.77 -36.51 -30.37
C GLU A 1094 -8.49 -37.34 -30.25
N GLU A 1095 -7.67 -37.41 -31.32
CA GLU A 1095 -6.29 -37.93 -31.36
C GLU A 1095 -5.28 -36.99 -30.63
N GLY A 1096 -5.73 -35.89 -30.02
CA GLY A 1096 -4.92 -34.94 -29.25
C GLY A 1096 -4.00 -34.01 -30.04
N ASN A 1097 -3.80 -34.26 -31.34
CA ASN A 1097 -2.78 -33.63 -32.17
C ASN A 1097 -3.26 -32.29 -32.77
N ARG A 1098 -3.05 -31.17 -32.04
CA ARG A 1098 -3.54 -29.82 -32.44
C ARG A 1098 -2.79 -29.15 -33.61
N ARG A 1099 -2.47 -29.91 -34.66
CA ARG A 1099 -1.73 -29.46 -35.86
C ARG A 1099 -2.59 -29.60 -37.12
N CYS A 1100 -2.30 -28.78 -38.13
CA CYS A 1100 -2.88 -28.92 -39.46
C CYS A 1100 -2.41 -30.24 -40.12
N PRO A 1101 -3.30 -31.07 -40.68
CA PRO A 1101 -2.92 -32.38 -41.24
C PRO A 1101 -2.10 -32.31 -42.54
N VAL A 1102 -1.92 -31.11 -43.12
CA VAL A 1102 -1.21 -30.89 -44.40
C VAL A 1102 0.20 -30.32 -44.21
N CYS A 1103 0.37 -29.41 -43.24
CA CYS A 1103 1.64 -28.68 -43.04
C CYS A 1103 2.09 -28.61 -41.57
N SER A 1104 1.48 -29.40 -40.68
CA SER A 1104 1.83 -29.51 -39.26
C SER A 1104 1.79 -28.21 -38.42
N ALA A 1105 1.29 -27.10 -38.98
CA ALA A 1105 1.14 -25.81 -38.31
C ALA A 1105 0.14 -25.88 -37.14
N PHE A 1106 0.48 -25.28 -36.00
CA PHE A 1106 -0.29 -25.42 -34.75
C PHE A 1106 -1.58 -24.58 -34.76
N VAL A 1107 -2.71 -25.20 -34.38
CA VAL A 1107 -4.03 -24.55 -34.38
C VAL A 1107 -4.37 -24.06 -32.96
N ARG A 1108 -4.66 -22.76 -32.82
CA ARG A 1108 -4.92 -22.13 -31.52
C ARG A 1108 -6.22 -22.66 -30.91
N ARG A 1109 -6.22 -22.96 -29.60
CA ARG A 1109 -7.36 -23.57 -28.88
C ARG A 1109 -8.69 -22.80 -29.05
N ARG A 1110 -8.65 -21.47 -29.16
CA ARG A 1110 -9.84 -20.62 -29.39
C ARG A 1110 -10.56 -20.94 -30.72
N ASP A 1111 -9.80 -21.30 -31.74
CA ASP A 1111 -10.32 -21.56 -33.09
C ASP A 1111 -10.89 -23.00 -33.17
N LEU A 1112 -10.33 -23.93 -32.37
CA LEU A 1112 -10.93 -25.25 -32.12
C LEU A 1112 -12.23 -25.16 -31.29
N VAL A 1113 -12.34 -24.21 -30.36
CA VAL A 1113 -13.58 -23.98 -29.58
C VAL A 1113 -14.74 -23.47 -30.47
N ARG A 1114 -14.44 -22.80 -31.60
CA ARG A 1114 -15.46 -22.40 -32.58
C ARG A 1114 -16.12 -23.61 -33.28
N LEU A 1115 -15.37 -24.67 -33.57
CA LEU A 1115 -15.94 -25.94 -34.07
C LEU A 1115 -16.97 -26.50 -33.07
N ALA A 1116 -16.56 -26.68 -31.80
CA ALA A 1116 -17.41 -27.29 -30.78
C ALA A 1116 -18.71 -26.51 -30.54
N ARG A 1117 -18.64 -25.16 -30.53
CA ARG A 1117 -19.81 -24.28 -30.33
C ARG A 1117 -20.80 -24.27 -31.51
N ARG A 1118 -20.38 -24.60 -32.74
CA ARG A 1118 -21.31 -24.66 -33.89
C ARG A 1118 -22.18 -25.92 -33.88
N LYS A 1119 -21.67 -27.06 -33.39
CA LYS A 1119 -22.43 -28.32 -33.28
C LYS A 1119 -23.72 -28.14 -32.46
N LEU A 1120 -23.64 -27.41 -31.34
CA LEU A 1120 -24.78 -27.14 -30.44
C LEU A 1120 -25.93 -26.36 -31.10
N ARG A 1121 -25.72 -25.71 -32.26
CA ARG A 1121 -26.75 -25.02 -33.06
C ARG A 1121 -27.23 -25.82 -34.28
N LEU A 1122 -26.86 -27.10 -34.37
CA LEU A 1122 -27.27 -28.03 -35.43
C LEU A 1122 -27.75 -29.38 -34.85
N THR A 1123 -27.87 -29.45 -33.52
CA THR A 1123 -28.53 -30.53 -32.77
C THR A 1123 -29.55 -29.96 -31.77
N GLN A 1124 -29.97 -28.72 -32.05
CA GLN A 1124 -31.15 -27.99 -31.60
C GLN A 1124 -31.77 -27.42 -32.88
#